data_AF-A0AAD9AXX4-F1
#
_entry.id   AF-A0AAD9AXX4-F1
#
_cell.length_a   1.000
_cell.length_b   1.000
_cell.length_c   1.000
_cell.angle_alpha   90.00
_cell.angle_beta   90.00
_cell.angle_gamma   90.00
#
_symmetry.space_group_name_H-M   'P 1'
#
loop_
_entity.id
_entity.type
_entity.pdbx_description
1 polymer ?
#
loop_
_entity_poly.entity_id
_entity_poly.type
_entity_poly.pdbx_seq_one_letter_code
_entity_poly.pdbx_strand_id
1 'polypeptide(L)'
;MPSTMNPHESPGPEQQTTANTDGISESKPSASQLENIEEADLQKYKLSKSGGDVALALFDNVDGIHDPINPEEDRMLVRKVDWMILPYISVCYAFFYIDKTTLSYAAIFGIQKDLGLKGAEYSWLSSVFYFGFLVWALPTNLLLQRFPIAKYLGINIFAWGTFLMLQAVAPNFTVLAVLRAISGAAEACADPAFMIITSMWYTRREQPIKIGLWYTANGIGIALGGLLGYGIGSIKGALASWKYEFIIVGALCCAWGIVIAVFLPDNPITSKALSQREKKIVIERLRENQTGVENKTLKLYQVREAFTDFKLYFFFMIALLQAIVNGGTSNFGTLIIKGFNFSTPVLQVPYGVLIFIAILVCVFINNRLPPNNRCFMLVVFLLPNVVGAFGLRFVPDDQQVGRLICYYVSSYHFSIQSSGVSRGKKLIVIFQLTGSINASFVLLLSLQTANIAGHTKKVVTSACLFLGYCVGNIAGPFFYKSDQTPKYELGIWSMIVAHLLEVVIVIALRFLLKWENERRDRAQGEVAEVDLDATAFGDLTDQENMNFRTSPVQIMSSSDLPPRPPFSSLPLDPNGPPGNAWGLYGKDDRLGALNLLTPAIVAAAAASEIRTGDRVSLDWSLTNPSQPSFDRAPFESKLVNRAHPNGEKRTVNDDILHFNTQCSSQWDGFRHYGYQKAKRYYNNTTQDDLENPEKIGIDAWVEKGGIVGRGVLLDYASFCARHALPLDAFTSSDITLEHLKQVAAEQNVTFQSGDILLIRSGFTAGYNAKDDAAQKAVAARASPDFLGVEPTKDVLRWIWETGFAAVAGDAPSFERAPIAGPHTAVGGVWKGEAWEEEMQSGGLLHQWLLGGWGLPIGEMFDLEALSVKCEELGRWTFFLSSVPLRVPGGVASPPNAVAIF
;
A
#
# COMPACT_ATOMS: atom_id res chain seq x y z
N MET A 1 -6.61 36.54 65.01
CA MET A 1 -7.34 36.34 66.28
C MET A 1 -8.76 36.86 66.12
N PRO A 2 -9.80 36.26 66.73
CA PRO A 2 -9.98 34.81 66.83
C PRO A 2 -11.46 34.38 66.57
N SER A 3 -11.72 33.06 66.54
CA SER A 3 -12.84 32.30 67.16
C SER A 3 -14.09 33.04 67.69
N THR A 4 -15.33 32.51 67.74
CA THR A 4 -15.97 31.18 67.55
C THR A 4 -17.45 31.33 67.95
N MET A 5 -18.39 30.47 67.49
CA MET A 5 -19.25 29.60 68.35
C MET A 5 -20.40 28.92 67.59
N ASN A 6 -20.65 27.67 68.01
CA ASN A 6 -21.86 26.82 67.80
C ASN A 6 -22.56 26.75 69.21
N PRO A 7 -23.64 25.97 69.55
CA PRO A 7 -24.13 24.73 68.92
C PRO A 7 -25.65 24.36 69.02
N HIS A 8 -25.98 23.13 68.55
CA HIS A 8 -27.03 22.15 69.00
C HIS A 8 -28.55 22.45 69.04
N GLU A 9 -29.36 21.57 68.42
CA GLU A 9 -30.20 20.54 69.12
C GLU A 9 -30.91 19.54 68.15
N SER A 10 -31.31 18.35 68.65
CA SER A 10 -32.10 17.26 68.01
C SER A 10 -32.52 16.24 69.08
N PRO A 11 -33.73 15.61 69.07
CA PRO A 11 -33.98 14.29 68.40
C PRO A 11 -35.45 14.09 67.87
N GLY A 12 -35.79 13.24 66.88
CA GLY A 12 -35.98 11.76 66.90
C GLY A 12 -37.48 11.34 67.11
N PRO A 13 -37.96 10.09 66.88
CA PRO A 13 -37.46 8.98 66.03
C PRO A 13 -38.55 8.09 65.30
N GLU A 14 -38.13 7.06 64.54
CA GLU A 14 -38.77 5.71 64.31
C GLU A 14 -40.05 5.50 63.44
N GLN A 15 -40.27 4.40 62.67
CA GLN A 15 -39.41 3.28 62.18
C GLN A 15 -40.11 2.40 61.07
N GLN A 16 -39.34 1.52 60.38
CA GLN A 16 -39.75 0.29 59.61
C GLN A 16 -40.47 0.52 58.24
N THR A 17 -40.19 -0.16 57.11
CA THR A 17 -39.30 -1.29 56.66
C THR A 17 -39.26 -1.29 55.09
N THR A 18 -38.42 -1.98 54.30
CA THR A 18 -37.35 -3.02 54.46
C THR A 18 -36.40 -3.03 53.24
N ALA A 19 -35.10 -3.29 53.48
CA ALA A 19 -34.11 -4.09 52.70
C ALA A 19 -33.76 -3.86 51.18
N ASN A 20 -32.43 -3.70 50.97
CA ASN A 20 -31.59 -4.10 49.81
C ASN A 20 -31.70 -3.31 48.48
N THR A 21 -30.61 -2.93 47.78
CA THR A 21 -29.15 -3.14 47.99
C THR A 21 -28.31 -2.09 47.26
N ASP A 22 -27.19 -1.71 47.89
CA ASP A 22 -25.88 -1.32 47.34
C ASP A 22 -25.75 -0.41 46.10
N GLY A 23 -25.28 0.82 46.34
CA GLY A 23 -24.55 1.63 45.37
C GLY A 23 -23.24 2.11 46.00
N ILE A 24 -22.11 1.54 45.57
CA ILE A 24 -20.76 1.93 46.02
C ILE A 24 -20.05 2.68 44.88
N SER A 25 -19.54 3.87 45.20
CA SER A 25 -18.64 4.62 44.31
C SER A 25 -17.24 4.03 44.35
N GLU A 26 -16.63 3.75 43.20
CA GLU A 26 -15.21 3.38 43.13
C GLU A 26 -14.36 4.44 42.42
N SER A 27 -13.29 4.83 43.11
CA SER A 27 -12.24 5.73 42.67
C SER A 27 -11.29 5.07 41.67
N LYS A 28 -10.77 5.84 40.71
CA LYS A 28 -9.69 5.38 39.81
C LYS A 28 -8.46 4.90 40.61
N PRO A 29 -7.85 3.74 40.28
CA PRO A 29 -6.60 3.29 40.91
C PRO A 29 -5.41 4.20 40.54
N SER A 30 -4.40 4.26 41.41
CA SER A 30 -3.15 4.94 41.10
C SER A 30 -2.16 4.01 40.38
N ALA A 31 -1.20 4.60 39.64
CA ALA A 31 -0.29 3.89 38.74
C ALA A 31 0.59 2.80 39.41
N SER A 32 0.72 2.80 40.74
CA SER A 32 1.50 1.79 41.49
C SER A 32 0.73 0.50 41.81
N GLN A 33 -0.55 0.37 41.44
CA GLN A 33 -1.34 -0.85 41.64
C GLN A 33 -1.39 -1.77 40.40
N LEU A 34 -0.80 -1.36 39.27
CA LEU A 34 -0.82 -2.10 38.01
C LEU A 34 0.35 -3.10 37.83
N GLU A 35 1.32 -3.16 38.75
CA GLU A 35 2.51 -4.01 38.61
C GLU A 35 2.36 -5.45 39.14
N ASN A 36 1.26 -5.77 39.84
CA ASN A 36 1.02 -7.11 40.40
C ASN A 36 -0.31 -7.71 39.90
N ILE A 37 -0.27 -8.37 38.74
CA ILE A 37 -1.32 -9.28 38.28
C ILE A 37 -0.68 -10.66 38.09
N GLU A 38 -1.04 -11.61 38.94
CA GLU A 38 -0.49 -12.97 38.97
C GLU A 38 -1.03 -13.84 37.81
N GLU A 39 -0.39 -14.99 37.57
CA GLU A 39 -0.73 -15.95 36.51
C GLU A 39 -2.19 -16.49 36.56
N ALA A 40 -2.93 -16.23 37.64
CA ALA A 40 -4.32 -16.62 37.80
C ALA A 40 -5.29 -15.94 36.81
N ASP A 41 -5.13 -14.64 36.54
CA ASP A 41 -6.07 -13.92 35.67
C ASP A 41 -5.92 -14.30 34.18
N LEU A 42 -4.75 -14.83 33.78
CA LEU A 42 -4.54 -15.41 32.45
C LEU A 42 -5.40 -16.67 32.19
N GLN A 43 -5.92 -17.34 33.22
CA GLN A 43 -6.90 -18.42 33.02
C GLN A 43 -8.31 -17.90 32.73
N LYS A 44 -8.66 -16.70 33.18
CA LYS A 44 -10.00 -16.09 33.02
C LYS A 44 -10.33 -15.72 31.57
N TYR A 45 -9.29 -15.46 30.75
CA TYR A 45 -9.40 -15.16 29.32
C TYR A 45 -9.62 -16.39 28.41
N LYS A 46 -9.91 -17.58 28.96
CA LYS A 46 -10.24 -18.76 28.16
C LYS A 46 -11.76 -18.94 27.96
N LEU A 47 -12.16 -18.85 26.69
CA LEU A 47 -13.37 -19.45 26.08
C LEU A 47 -14.75 -18.83 26.39
N SER A 48 -15.13 -17.80 25.63
CA SER A 48 -16.50 -17.55 25.07
C SER A 48 -16.42 -16.29 24.18
N LYS A 49 -16.87 -16.21 22.92
CA LYS A 49 -17.84 -17.04 22.15
C LYS A 49 -17.26 -17.54 20.81
N SER A 50 -17.87 -18.61 20.31
CA SER A 50 -17.76 -19.19 18.95
C SER A 50 -17.18 -18.31 17.84
N GLY A 51 -15.92 -18.57 17.45
CA GLY A 51 -15.38 -18.23 16.13
C GLY A 51 -14.49 -16.99 16.01
N GLY A 52 -14.38 -16.17 17.06
CA GLY A 52 -13.54 -14.95 17.07
C GLY A 52 -12.04 -15.22 17.25
N ASP A 53 -11.23 -14.31 16.70
CA ASP A 53 -9.77 -14.27 16.80
C ASP A 53 -9.26 -13.91 18.21
N VAL A 54 -8.09 -14.43 18.59
CA VAL A 54 -7.47 -14.20 19.92
C VAL A 54 -7.15 -12.73 20.16
N ALA A 55 -6.95 -11.95 19.10
CA ALA A 55 -6.75 -10.50 19.12
C ALA A 55 -7.87 -9.72 19.85
N LEU A 56 -9.12 -10.19 19.77
CA LEU A 56 -10.28 -9.53 20.39
C LEU A 56 -10.22 -9.51 21.93
N ALA A 57 -9.39 -10.36 22.56
CA ALA A 57 -9.25 -10.43 24.02
C ALA A 57 -8.38 -9.31 24.63
N LEU A 58 -7.76 -8.44 23.82
CA LEU A 58 -6.84 -7.38 24.26
C LEU A 58 -7.45 -5.96 24.26
N PHE A 59 -8.73 -5.84 23.87
CA PHE A 59 -9.45 -4.58 23.84
C PHE A 59 -10.68 -4.68 24.74
N ASP A 60 -10.72 -3.89 25.81
CA ASP A 60 -11.80 -3.92 26.80
C ASP A 60 -13.14 -3.36 26.25
N ASN A 61 -13.07 -2.57 25.17
CA ASN A 61 -14.20 -2.04 24.38
C ASN A 61 -13.74 -1.80 22.93
N VAL A 62 -14.71 -1.74 22.00
CA VAL A 62 -14.48 -1.46 20.56
C VAL A 62 -13.81 -0.09 20.36
N ASP A 63 -14.12 0.90 21.20
CA ASP A 63 -13.52 2.24 21.11
C ASP A 63 -12.01 2.28 21.41
N GLY A 64 -11.47 1.25 22.09
CA GLY A 64 -10.04 1.13 22.40
C GLY A 64 -9.16 0.71 21.21
N ILE A 65 -9.76 0.53 20.03
CA ILE A 65 -9.12 0.13 18.77
C ILE A 65 -8.53 1.35 18.04
N HIS A 66 -9.05 2.57 18.31
CA HIS A 66 -8.71 3.80 17.59
C HIS A 66 -7.68 4.71 18.28
N ASP A 67 -6.80 4.17 19.13
CA ASP A 67 -5.67 4.93 19.71
C ASP A 67 -4.76 5.44 18.57
N PRO A 68 -4.55 6.77 18.40
CA PRO A 68 -3.79 7.30 17.27
C PRO A 68 -2.32 6.88 17.33
N ILE A 69 -1.91 6.07 16.36
CA ILE A 69 -0.54 5.54 16.24
C ILE A 69 0.38 6.62 15.66
N ASN A 70 1.43 6.99 16.41
CA ASN A 70 2.48 7.88 15.89
C ASN A 70 3.31 7.13 14.81
N PRO A 71 3.47 7.67 13.58
CA PRO A 71 4.28 7.05 12.52
C PRO A 71 5.75 6.78 12.89
N GLU A 72 6.32 7.47 13.87
CA GLU A 72 7.67 7.16 14.37
C GLU A 72 7.70 5.96 15.31
N GLU A 73 6.70 5.86 16.20
CA GLU A 73 6.52 4.71 17.12
C GLU A 73 6.30 3.43 16.31
N ASP A 74 5.48 3.50 15.27
CA ASP A 74 5.27 2.43 14.28
C ASP A 74 6.59 1.92 13.68
N ARG A 75 7.40 2.83 13.13
CA ARG A 75 8.69 2.49 12.51
C ARG A 75 9.69 1.89 13.49
N MET A 76 9.70 2.35 14.74
CA MET A 76 10.55 1.79 15.80
C MET A 76 10.10 0.38 16.18
N LEU A 77 8.79 0.17 16.31
CA LEU A 77 8.20 -1.14 16.59
C LEU A 77 8.50 -2.15 15.48
N VAL A 78 8.34 -1.79 14.20
CA VAL A 78 8.71 -2.64 13.06
C VAL A 78 10.17 -3.07 13.12
N ARG A 79 11.09 -2.13 13.40
CA ARG A 79 12.52 -2.45 13.54
C ARG A 79 12.80 -3.39 14.71
N LYS A 80 12.07 -3.24 15.82
CA LYS A 80 12.18 -4.12 16.98
C LYS A 80 11.68 -5.54 16.68
N VAL A 81 10.55 -5.67 15.97
CA VAL A 81 10.03 -6.95 15.47
C VAL A 81 10.99 -7.59 14.47
N ASP A 82 11.57 -6.80 13.55
CA ASP A 82 12.57 -7.27 12.59
C ASP A 82 13.77 -7.92 13.27
N TRP A 83 14.37 -7.25 14.26
CA TRP A 83 15.49 -7.81 15.04
C TRP A 83 15.10 -9.04 15.87
N MET A 84 13.84 -9.14 16.29
CA MET A 84 13.34 -10.24 17.11
C MET A 84 12.97 -11.50 16.30
N ILE A 85 12.65 -11.37 15.00
CA ILE A 85 12.12 -12.47 14.18
C ILE A 85 13.03 -12.81 12.99
N LEU A 86 13.44 -11.83 12.17
CA LEU A 86 14.12 -12.09 10.90
C LEU A 86 15.48 -12.80 11.05
N PRO A 87 16.37 -12.47 12.00
CA PRO A 87 17.64 -13.18 12.13
C PRO A 87 17.45 -14.68 12.40
N TYR A 88 16.48 -15.03 13.24
CA TYR A 88 16.24 -16.42 13.64
C TYR A 88 15.74 -17.27 12.47
N ILE A 89 14.75 -16.77 11.73
CA ILE A 89 14.23 -17.44 10.53
C ILE A 89 15.30 -17.51 9.44
N SER A 90 16.06 -16.42 9.23
CA SER A 90 17.10 -16.37 8.19
C SER A 90 18.20 -17.40 8.43
N VAL A 91 18.75 -17.48 9.65
CA VAL A 91 19.78 -18.50 9.99
C VAL A 91 19.21 -19.91 9.88
N CYS A 92 17.95 -20.11 10.28
CA CYS A 92 17.26 -21.39 10.08
C CYS A 92 17.17 -21.79 8.60
N TYR A 93 16.82 -20.83 7.72
CA TYR A 93 16.68 -21.06 6.28
C TYR A 93 18.04 -21.29 5.59
N ALA A 94 19.12 -20.69 6.10
CA ALA A 94 20.49 -21.01 5.66
C ALA A 94 20.85 -22.48 5.98
N PHE A 95 20.59 -22.95 7.20
CA PHE A 95 20.83 -24.36 7.57
C PHE A 95 19.97 -25.33 6.75
N PHE A 96 18.68 -25.01 6.54
CA PHE A 96 17.77 -25.78 5.70
C PHE A 96 18.37 -26.05 4.32
N TYR A 97 18.90 -25.02 3.65
CA TYR A 97 19.48 -25.20 2.32
C TYR A 97 20.87 -25.87 2.32
N ILE A 98 21.62 -25.80 3.42
CA ILE A 98 22.89 -26.55 3.58
C ILE A 98 22.62 -28.08 3.59
N ASP A 99 21.55 -28.59 4.22
CA ASP A 99 21.18 -30.02 4.10
C ASP A 99 20.80 -30.37 2.66
N LYS A 100 20.02 -29.52 1.97
CA LYS A 100 19.65 -29.76 0.56
C LYS A 100 20.86 -30.01 -0.33
N THR A 101 21.95 -29.27 -0.13
CA THR A 101 23.20 -29.44 -0.90
C THR A 101 24.15 -30.47 -0.31
N THR A 102 23.97 -30.91 0.94
CA THR A 102 24.82 -31.90 1.63
C THR A 102 24.94 -33.22 0.85
N LEU A 103 23.84 -33.74 0.27
CA LEU A 103 23.89 -34.95 -0.56
C LEU A 103 24.73 -34.73 -1.84
N SER A 104 24.69 -33.53 -2.41
CA SER A 104 25.47 -33.10 -3.58
C SER A 104 26.97 -33.02 -3.25
N TYR A 105 27.35 -32.59 -2.04
CA TYR A 105 28.74 -32.64 -1.56
C TYR A 105 29.18 -34.08 -1.25
N ALA A 106 28.33 -34.90 -0.64
CA ALA A 106 28.60 -36.31 -0.40
C ALA A 106 28.89 -37.09 -1.70
N ALA A 107 28.24 -36.72 -2.82
CA ALA A 107 28.46 -37.32 -4.14
C ALA A 107 29.89 -37.16 -4.66
N ILE A 108 30.50 -35.98 -4.51
CA ILE A 108 31.90 -35.74 -4.91
C ILE A 108 32.91 -36.38 -3.94
N PHE A 109 32.52 -36.58 -2.67
CA PHE A 109 33.30 -37.28 -1.65
C PHE A 109 33.13 -38.81 -1.66
N GLY A 110 32.46 -39.36 -2.68
CA GLY A 110 32.49 -40.80 -2.97
C GLY A 110 31.39 -41.65 -2.31
N ILE A 111 30.33 -41.05 -1.76
CA ILE A 111 29.21 -41.81 -1.15
C ILE A 111 28.63 -42.90 -2.07
N GLN A 112 28.58 -42.65 -3.39
CA GLN A 112 28.14 -43.62 -4.40
C GLN A 112 29.04 -44.87 -4.45
N LYS A 113 30.35 -44.69 -4.27
CA LYS A 113 31.35 -45.77 -4.28
C LYS A 113 31.35 -46.53 -2.94
N ASP A 114 31.30 -45.81 -1.83
CA ASP A 114 31.34 -46.39 -0.48
C ASP A 114 30.10 -47.23 -0.16
N LEU A 115 28.92 -46.81 -0.60
CA LEU A 115 27.66 -47.55 -0.42
C LEU A 115 27.32 -48.49 -1.59
N GLY A 116 28.16 -48.55 -2.64
CA GLY A 116 27.99 -49.42 -3.79
C GLY A 116 26.73 -49.13 -4.63
N LEU A 117 26.32 -47.86 -4.72
CA LEU A 117 25.06 -47.44 -5.34
C LEU A 117 25.05 -47.74 -6.86
N LYS A 118 23.91 -48.23 -7.38
CA LYS A 118 23.74 -48.65 -8.78
C LYS A 118 22.57 -47.95 -9.46
N GLY A 119 22.74 -47.66 -10.76
CA GLY A 119 21.68 -47.11 -11.61
C GLY A 119 21.04 -45.85 -11.03
N ALA A 120 19.74 -45.91 -10.78
CA ALA A 120 18.95 -44.78 -10.28
C ALA A 120 18.96 -44.62 -8.73
N GLU A 121 19.71 -45.43 -7.98
CA GLU A 121 19.71 -45.38 -6.50
C GLU A 121 20.13 -44.00 -5.95
N TYR A 122 21.05 -43.29 -6.60
CA TYR A 122 21.39 -41.91 -6.20
C TYR A 122 20.22 -40.93 -6.40
N SER A 123 19.50 -41.02 -7.53
CA SER A 123 18.28 -40.24 -7.76
C SER A 123 17.20 -40.59 -6.72
N TRP A 124 17.06 -41.87 -6.36
CA TRP A 124 16.15 -42.29 -5.29
C TRP A 124 16.53 -41.76 -3.90
N LEU A 125 17.82 -41.72 -3.53
CA LEU A 125 18.23 -41.12 -2.26
C LEU A 125 17.82 -39.65 -2.15
N SER A 126 17.90 -38.91 -3.25
CA SER A 126 17.38 -37.55 -3.34
C SER A 126 15.85 -37.50 -3.21
N SER A 127 15.13 -38.29 -4.01
CA SER A 127 13.66 -38.24 -4.06
C SER A 127 12.97 -38.78 -2.80
N VAL A 128 13.51 -39.81 -2.14
CA VAL A 128 12.92 -40.45 -0.92
C VAL A 128 12.81 -39.46 0.24
N PHE A 129 13.71 -38.48 0.32
CA PHE A 129 13.59 -37.36 1.25
C PHE A 129 12.25 -36.65 1.11
N TYR A 130 11.89 -36.29 -0.12
CA TYR A 130 10.67 -35.53 -0.42
C TYR A 130 9.40 -36.37 -0.29
N PHE A 131 9.46 -37.71 -0.41
CA PHE A 131 8.34 -38.58 -0.03
C PHE A 131 8.04 -38.50 1.48
N GLY A 132 9.07 -38.47 2.33
CA GLY A 132 8.91 -38.27 3.77
C GLY A 132 8.30 -36.91 4.10
N PHE A 133 8.79 -35.85 3.45
CA PHE A 133 8.23 -34.50 3.55
C PHE A 133 6.76 -34.48 3.14
N LEU A 134 6.41 -35.05 1.98
CA LEU A 134 5.05 -35.10 1.43
C LEU A 134 4.03 -35.69 2.42
N VAL A 135 4.40 -36.80 3.08
CA VAL A 135 3.53 -37.50 4.03
C VAL A 135 3.33 -36.70 5.32
N TRP A 136 4.36 -35.99 5.79
CA TRP A 136 4.30 -35.22 7.04
C TRP A 136 3.80 -33.77 6.87
N ALA A 137 3.81 -33.22 5.66
CA ALA A 137 3.37 -31.86 5.36
C ALA A 137 1.91 -31.57 5.76
N LEU A 138 0.99 -32.53 5.61
CA LEU A 138 -0.39 -32.35 6.09
C LEU A 138 -0.52 -32.47 7.62
N PRO A 139 -0.04 -33.55 8.28
CA PRO A 139 0.01 -33.64 9.73
C PRO A 139 0.64 -32.42 10.40
N THR A 140 1.82 -32.00 9.95
CA THR A 140 2.60 -30.93 10.59
C THR A 140 1.89 -29.58 10.53
N ASN A 141 1.18 -29.28 9.44
CA ASN A 141 0.35 -28.08 9.31
C ASN A 141 -0.82 -28.05 10.31
N LEU A 142 -1.42 -29.20 10.63
CA LEU A 142 -2.46 -29.31 11.65
C LEU A 142 -1.89 -29.21 13.08
N LEU A 143 -0.65 -29.66 13.28
CA LEU A 143 0.05 -29.55 14.57
C LEU A 143 0.55 -28.12 14.85
N LEU A 144 1.00 -27.40 13.82
CA LEU A 144 1.38 -25.97 13.91
C LEU A 144 0.23 -25.05 14.36
N GLN A 145 -1.03 -25.42 14.10
CA GLN A 145 -2.21 -24.69 14.60
C GLN A 145 -2.53 -24.97 16.08
N ARG A 146 -2.01 -26.07 16.63
CA ARG A 146 -2.32 -26.54 18.00
C ARG A 146 -1.22 -26.26 19.00
N PHE A 147 0.05 -26.38 18.57
CA PHE A 147 1.21 -26.21 19.43
C PHE A 147 1.84 -24.82 19.31
N PRO A 148 2.60 -24.36 20.32
CA PRO A 148 3.39 -23.14 20.22
C PRO A 148 4.43 -23.27 19.09
N ILE A 149 4.36 -22.35 18.13
CA ILE A 149 5.03 -22.49 16.82
C ILE A 149 6.55 -22.57 16.97
N ALA A 150 7.16 -21.74 17.82
CA ALA A 150 8.61 -21.69 17.98
C ALA A 150 9.15 -22.98 18.60
N LYS A 151 8.44 -23.52 19.60
CA LYS A 151 8.82 -24.76 20.30
C LYS A 151 8.67 -25.97 19.39
N TYR A 152 7.56 -26.06 18.66
CA TYR A 152 7.33 -27.15 17.71
C TYR A 152 8.35 -27.12 16.56
N LEU A 153 8.65 -25.94 16.01
CA LEU A 153 9.70 -25.74 15.01
C LEU A 153 11.08 -26.16 15.54
N GLY A 154 11.48 -25.67 16.72
CA GLY A 154 12.78 -26.01 17.32
C GLY A 154 12.97 -27.51 17.60
N ILE A 155 11.93 -28.19 18.09
CA ILE A 155 11.95 -29.65 18.32
C ILE A 155 12.12 -30.41 17.00
N ASN A 156 11.42 -30.02 15.94
CA ASN A 156 11.55 -30.66 14.64
C ASN A 156 12.93 -30.41 14.00
N ILE A 157 13.48 -29.19 14.12
CA ILE A 157 14.86 -28.88 13.67
C ILE A 157 15.88 -29.76 14.40
N PHE A 158 15.72 -29.94 15.71
CA PHE A 158 16.58 -30.82 16.51
C PHE A 158 16.47 -32.29 16.07
N ALA A 159 15.25 -32.78 15.83
CA ALA A 159 15.02 -34.14 15.34
C ALA A 159 15.62 -34.35 13.95
N TRP A 160 15.40 -33.41 13.03
CA TRP A 160 15.99 -33.40 11.68
C TRP A 160 17.52 -33.43 11.72
N GLY A 161 18.17 -32.55 12.50
CA GLY A 161 19.62 -32.56 12.69
C GLY A 161 20.14 -33.88 13.28
N THR A 162 19.37 -34.50 14.18
CA THR A 162 19.69 -35.82 14.76
C THR A 162 19.64 -36.92 13.69
N PHE A 163 18.59 -36.96 12.86
CA PHE A 163 18.48 -37.90 11.74
C PHE A 163 19.57 -37.65 10.69
N LEU A 164 20.00 -36.40 10.49
CA LEU A 164 21.09 -36.06 9.59
C LEU A 164 22.42 -36.66 10.08
N MET A 165 22.76 -36.52 11.37
CA MET A 165 23.95 -37.16 11.95
C MET A 165 23.92 -38.70 11.84
N LEU A 166 22.75 -39.32 12.02
CA LEU A 166 22.60 -40.78 11.91
C LEU A 166 22.89 -41.31 10.49
N GLN A 167 22.74 -40.50 9.44
CA GLN A 167 23.05 -40.90 8.06
C GLN A 167 24.53 -41.25 7.85
N ALA A 168 25.44 -40.67 8.63
CA ALA A 168 26.87 -41.01 8.59
C ALA A 168 27.17 -42.47 8.98
N VAL A 169 26.25 -43.12 9.71
CA VAL A 169 26.39 -44.51 10.18
C VAL A 169 25.75 -45.52 9.21
N ALA A 170 24.99 -45.05 8.20
CA ALA A 170 24.29 -45.93 7.27
C ALA A 170 25.26 -46.85 6.48
N PRO A 171 25.07 -48.19 6.51
CA PRO A 171 25.96 -49.14 5.83
C PRO A 171 25.54 -49.47 4.40
N ASN A 172 24.33 -49.09 3.97
CA ASN A 172 23.78 -49.41 2.65
C ASN A 172 22.70 -48.40 2.22
N PHE A 173 22.28 -48.49 0.96
CA PHE A 173 21.20 -47.69 0.37
C PHE A 173 19.91 -47.70 1.21
N THR A 174 19.44 -48.85 1.68
CA THR A 174 18.15 -48.99 2.37
C THR A 174 18.12 -48.21 3.69
N VAL A 175 19.16 -48.35 4.53
CA VAL A 175 19.25 -47.61 5.80
C VAL A 175 19.35 -46.10 5.55
N LEU A 176 20.13 -45.69 4.55
CA LEU A 176 20.26 -44.28 4.19
C LEU A 176 18.93 -43.70 3.66
N ALA A 177 18.22 -44.45 2.82
CA ALA A 177 16.91 -44.05 2.28
C ALA A 177 15.86 -43.88 3.39
N VAL A 178 15.78 -44.82 4.35
CA VAL A 178 14.88 -44.71 5.50
C VAL A 178 15.22 -43.48 6.35
N LEU A 179 16.51 -43.24 6.64
CA LEU A 179 16.93 -42.06 7.38
C LEU A 179 16.63 -40.76 6.63
N ARG A 180 16.79 -40.71 5.29
CA ARG A 180 16.40 -39.53 4.49
C ARG A 180 14.89 -39.30 4.47
N ALA A 181 14.07 -40.36 4.43
CA ALA A 181 12.61 -40.21 4.55
C ALA A 181 12.20 -39.61 5.90
N ILE A 182 12.74 -40.12 7.01
CA ILE A 182 12.43 -39.61 8.36
C ILE A 182 12.97 -38.18 8.55
N SER A 183 14.17 -37.90 8.02
CA SER A 183 14.74 -36.55 7.96
C SER A 183 13.83 -35.57 7.23
N GLY A 184 13.27 -35.97 6.07
CA GLY A 184 12.32 -35.14 5.32
C GLY A 184 10.98 -34.94 6.01
N ALA A 185 10.50 -35.94 6.76
CA ALA A 185 9.30 -35.79 7.59
C ALA A 185 9.51 -34.72 8.69
N ALA A 186 10.64 -34.77 9.42
CA ALA A 186 10.96 -33.76 10.43
C ALA A 186 11.12 -32.35 9.83
N GLU A 187 11.73 -32.23 8.66
CA GLU A 187 11.94 -30.95 7.97
C GLU A 187 10.62 -30.30 7.48
N ALA A 188 9.56 -31.09 7.21
CA ALA A 188 8.31 -30.63 6.59
C ALA A 188 7.56 -29.50 7.35
N CYS A 189 7.90 -29.26 8.61
CA CYS A 189 7.34 -28.16 9.40
C CYS A 189 7.90 -26.77 9.04
N ALA A 190 9.09 -26.70 8.44
CA ALA A 190 9.89 -25.47 8.39
C ALA A 190 9.23 -24.38 7.54
N ASP A 191 9.01 -24.64 6.25
CA ASP A 191 8.46 -23.65 5.33
C ASP A 191 7.07 -23.13 5.75
N PRO A 192 6.10 -23.99 6.15
CA PRO A 192 4.82 -23.50 6.63
C PRO A 192 4.92 -22.70 7.93
N ALA A 193 5.82 -23.08 8.85
CA ALA A 193 6.04 -22.30 10.07
C ALA A 193 6.58 -20.89 9.75
N PHE A 194 7.56 -20.77 8.84
CA PHE A 194 8.08 -19.45 8.43
C PHE A 194 7.01 -18.57 7.80
N MET A 195 6.12 -19.15 6.99
CA MET A 195 5.00 -18.43 6.39
C MET A 195 3.97 -17.98 7.43
N ILE A 196 3.60 -18.84 8.38
CA ILE A 196 2.68 -18.50 9.48
C ILE A 196 3.29 -17.38 10.34
N ILE A 197 4.53 -17.50 10.79
CA ILE A 197 5.23 -16.48 11.57
C ILE A 197 5.28 -15.15 10.79
N THR A 198 5.65 -15.18 9.50
CA THR A 198 5.71 -13.95 8.70
C THR A 198 4.31 -13.31 8.56
N SER A 199 3.23 -14.10 8.46
CA SER A 199 1.87 -13.57 8.39
C SER A 199 1.31 -13.03 9.73
N MET A 200 1.80 -13.57 10.86
CA MET A 200 1.38 -13.23 12.22
C MET A 200 2.04 -11.95 12.75
N TRP A 201 3.25 -11.61 12.26
CA TRP A 201 4.03 -10.48 12.76
C TRP A 201 4.06 -9.25 11.85
N TYR A 202 3.61 -9.37 10.58
CA TYR A 202 3.77 -8.33 9.57
C TYR A 202 2.51 -8.08 8.73
N THR A 203 2.34 -6.85 8.27
CA THR A 203 1.22 -6.48 7.38
C THR A 203 1.38 -7.08 5.99
N ARG A 204 0.29 -7.22 5.22
CA ARG A 204 0.30 -7.70 3.82
C ARG A 204 1.23 -6.90 2.90
N ARG A 205 1.49 -5.62 3.22
CA ARG A 205 2.41 -4.75 2.50
C ARG A 205 3.87 -5.10 2.81
N GLU A 206 4.17 -5.41 4.07
CA GLU A 206 5.49 -5.78 4.55
C GLU A 206 5.87 -7.22 4.17
N GLN A 207 4.93 -8.17 4.26
CA GLN A 207 5.15 -9.61 4.06
C GLN A 207 6.03 -9.96 2.84
N PRO A 208 5.82 -9.43 1.62
CA PRO A 208 6.69 -9.71 0.47
C PRO A 208 8.17 -9.33 0.69
N ILE A 209 8.41 -8.22 1.39
CA ILE A 209 9.77 -7.74 1.71
C ILE A 209 10.38 -8.65 2.77
N LYS A 210 9.62 -9.01 3.82
CA LYS A 210 10.10 -9.87 4.91
C LYS A 210 10.39 -11.29 4.43
N ILE A 211 9.49 -11.88 3.62
CA ILE A 211 9.71 -13.16 2.93
C ILE A 211 10.99 -13.08 2.11
N GLY A 212 11.13 -12.09 1.24
CA GLY A 212 12.33 -11.93 0.42
C GLY A 212 13.61 -11.78 1.24
N LEU A 213 13.59 -11.01 2.33
CA LEU A 213 14.73 -10.82 3.23
C LEU A 213 15.20 -12.12 3.87
N TRP A 214 14.33 -12.90 4.52
CA TRP A 214 14.77 -14.17 5.11
C TRP A 214 15.10 -15.22 4.04
N TYR A 215 14.43 -15.18 2.88
CA TYR A 215 14.75 -16.07 1.76
C TYR A 215 16.13 -15.77 1.14
N THR A 216 16.68 -14.55 1.27
CA THR A 216 18.07 -14.26 0.86
C THR A 216 19.09 -15.19 1.51
N ALA A 217 18.78 -15.72 2.70
CA ALA A 217 19.62 -16.66 3.41
C ALA A 217 19.81 -17.99 2.67
N ASN A 218 18.99 -18.29 1.66
CA ASN A 218 19.23 -19.35 0.68
C ASN A 218 20.63 -19.22 0.04
N GLY A 219 20.94 -18.04 -0.51
CA GLY A 219 22.23 -17.76 -1.15
C GLY A 219 23.39 -17.81 -0.16
N ILE A 220 23.17 -17.33 1.07
CA ILE A 220 24.15 -17.42 2.16
C ILE A 220 24.40 -18.89 2.52
N GLY A 221 23.36 -19.70 2.66
CA GLY A 221 23.43 -21.14 2.96
C GLY A 221 24.25 -21.89 1.92
N ILE A 222 24.06 -21.61 0.63
CA ILE A 222 24.84 -22.27 -0.44
C ILE A 222 26.31 -21.86 -0.41
N ALA A 223 26.60 -20.57 -0.18
CA ALA A 223 27.97 -20.09 -0.07
C ALA A 223 28.68 -20.69 1.16
N LEU A 224 28.01 -20.72 2.32
CA LEU A 224 28.53 -21.36 3.53
C LEU A 224 28.69 -22.87 3.35
N GLY A 225 27.73 -23.56 2.74
CA GLY A 225 27.82 -24.99 2.42
C GLY A 225 29.00 -25.30 1.50
N GLY A 226 29.27 -24.47 0.49
CA GLY A 226 30.45 -24.60 -0.37
C GLY A 226 31.78 -24.43 0.38
N LEU A 227 31.83 -23.54 1.37
CA LEU A 227 33.01 -23.34 2.23
C LEU A 227 33.17 -24.47 3.25
N LEU A 228 32.08 -24.90 3.90
CA LEU A 228 32.05 -26.03 4.83
C LEU A 228 32.50 -27.30 4.12
N GLY A 229 31.89 -27.64 2.98
CA GLY A 229 32.28 -28.79 2.17
C GLY A 229 33.75 -28.73 1.73
N TYR A 230 34.29 -27.57 1.37
CA TYR A 230 35.73 -27.45 1.06
C TYR A 230 36.63 -27.72 2.29
N GLY A 231 36.26 -27.19 3.46
CA GLY A 231 36.95 -27.46 4.72
C GLY A 231 36.87 -28.94 5.11
N ILE A 232 35.69 -29.54 5.01
CA ILE A 232 35.39 -30.92 5.37
C ILE A 232 36.06 -31.92 4.42
N GLY A 233 36.07 -31.62 3.12
CA GLY A 233 36.86 -32.35 2.12
C GLY A 233 38.37 -32.32 2.35
N SER A 234 38.86 -31.38 3.18
CA SER A 234 40.27 -31.29 3.58
C SER A 234 40.59 -32.06 4.88
N ILE A 235 39.59 -32.60 5.58
CA ILE A 235 39.78 -33.35 6.83
C ILE A 235 40.36 -34.74 6.54
N LYS A 236 41.62 -34.96 6.96
CA LYS A 236 42.31 -36.26 6.91
C LYS A 236 42.04 -37.08 8.19
N GLY A 237 40.77 -37.39 8.44
CA GLY A 237 40.35 -38.15 9.62
C GLY A 237 40.14 -39.66 9.35
N ALA A 238 39.65 -40.38 10.36
CA ALA A 238 39.41 -41.83 10.27
C ALA A 238 38.16 -42.24 9.47
N LEU A 239 37.14 -41.37 9.41
CA LEU A 239 35.94 -41.55 8.57
C LEU A 239 36.15 -40.97 7.16
N ALA A 240 35.39 -41.47 6.19
CA ALA A 240 35.30 -40.87 4.86
C ALA A 240 34.71 -39.45 4.91
N SER A 241 35.17 -38.54 4.06
CA SER A 241 34.83 -37.10 4.12
C SER A 241 33.32 -36.81 4.08
N TRP A 242 32.54 -37.59 3.33
CA TRP A 242 31.08 -37.44 3.28
C TRP A 242 30.39 -37.70 4.63
N LYS A 243 30.99 -38.49 5.52
CA LYS A 243 30.43 -38.76 6.86
C LYS A 243 30.59 -37.56 7.80
N TYR A 244 31.69 -36.82 7.68
CA TYR A 244 31.90 -35.61 8.46
C TYR A 244 30.91 -34.50 8.06
N GLU A 245 30.53 -34.42 6.78
CA GLU A 245 29.51 -33.48 6.30
C GLU A 245 28.19 -33.65 7.09
N PHE A 246 27.66 -34.87 7.10
CA PHE A 246 26.43 -35.22 7.83
C PHE A 246 26.52 -34.99 9.34
N ILE A 247 27.68 -35.29 9.95
CA ILE A 247 27.89 -35.10 11.40
C ILE A 247 27.96 -33.62 11.77
N ILE A 248 28.76 -32.83 11.05
CA ILE A 248 29.01 -31.42 11.38
C ILE A 248 27.76 -30.58 11.09
N VAL A 249 27.13 -30.74 9.92
CA VAL A 249 25.90 -30.02 9.58
C VAL A 249 24.76 -30.42 10.53
N GLY A 250 24.59 -31.71 10.81
CA GLY A 250 23.56 -32.19 11.73
C GLY A 250 23.73 -31.69 13.16
N ALA A 251 24.97 -31.62 13.68
CA ALA A 251 25.26 -31.08 15.00
C ALA A 251 24.96 -29.56 15.09
N LEU A 252 25.30 -28.79 14.04
CA LEU A 252 24.97 -27.36 13.96
C LEU A 252 23.45 -27.14 13.91
N CYS A 253 22.72 -27.97 13.14
CA CYS A 253 21.24 -27.93 13.11
C CYS A 253 20.64 -28.24 14.48
N CYS A 254 21.16 -29.23 15.22
CA CYS A 254 20.70 -29.54 16.57
C CYS A 254 20.92 -28.37 17.54
N ALA A 255 22.12 -27.77 17.53
CA ALA A 255 22.41 -26.60 18.35
C ALA A 255 21.47 -25.43 18.01
N TRP A 256 21.19 -25.20 16.73
CA TRP A 256 20.26 -24.16 16.30
C TRP A 256 18.80 -24.43 16.68
N GLY A 257 18.35 -25.69 16.62
CA GLY A 257 17.01 -26.09 17.07
C GLY A 257 16.76 -25.76 18.55
N ILE A 258 17.77 -25.91 19.41
CA ILE A 258 17.74 -25.50 20.82
C ILE A 258 17.60 -23.97 20.93
N VAL A 259 18.38 -23.20 20.16
CA VAL A 259 18.30 -21.74 20.15
C VAL A 259 16.90 -21.26 19.74
N ILE A 260 16.33 -21.82 18.68
CA ILE A 260 14.97 -21.50 18.23
C ILE A 260 13.94 -21.81 19.31
N ALA A 261 14.00 -22.98 19.95
CA ALA A 261 13.04 -23.38 20.99
C ALA A 261 13.07 -22.50 22.26
N VAL A 262 14.17 -21.80 22.51
CA VAL A 262 14.37 -20.96 23.71
C VAL A 262 14.14 -19.46 23.43
N PHE A 263 14.60 -18.94 22.30
CA PHE A 263 14.67 -17.50 22.04
C PHE A 263 13.62 -16.95 21.07
N LEU A 264 13.05 -17.77 20.17
CA LEU A 264 12.04 -17.29 19.21
C LEU A 264 10.67 -17.14 19.91
N PRO A 265 10.00 -15.97 19.85
CA PRO A 265 8.68 -15.79 20.46
C PRO A 265 7.57 -16.57 19.73
N ASP A 266 6.65 -17.17 20.49
CA ASP A 266 5.55 -17.97 19.94
C ASP A 266 4.46 -17.11 19.23
N ASN A 267 4.01 -15.99 19.82
CA ASN A 267 3.08 -15.04 19.19
C ASN A 267 3.23 -13.59 19.73
N PRO A 268 2.66 -12.55 19.07
CA PRO A 268 2.75 -11.15 19.53
C PRO A 268 2.19 -10.92 20.94
N ILE A 269 1.08 -11.59 21.26
CA ILE A 269 0.31 -11.42 22.51
C ILE A 269 1.12 -11.88 23.72
N THR A 270 1.77 -13.04 23.63
CA THR A 270 2.52 -13.67 24.73
C THR A 270 3.99 -13.27 24.77
N SER A 271 4.49 -12.55 23.75
CA SER A 271 5.88 -12.09 23.72
C SER A 271 6.24 -11.27 24.96
N LYS A 272 7.35 -11.63 25.61
CA LYS A 272 7.93 -10.91 26.76
C LYS A 272 8.77 -9.70 26.35
N ALA A 273 9.10 -9.57 25.06
CA ALA A 273 9.93 -8.48 24.54
C ALA A 273 9.13 -7.22 24.15
N LEU A 274 7.80 -7.32 24.08
CA LEU A 274 6.89 -6.20 23.79
C LEU A 274 6.17 -5.75 25.06
N SER A 275 6.10 -4.43 25.25
CA SER A 275 5.23 -3.78 26.23
C SER A 275 3.75 -3.88 25.82
N GLN A 276 2.83 -3.62 26.74
CA GLN A 276 1.38 -3.70 26.45
C GLN A 276 0.94 -2.71 25.35
N ARG A 277 1.53 -1.51 25.30
CA ARG A 277 1.27 -0.53 24.23
C ARG A 277 1.75 -1.05 22.87
N GLU A 278 2.97 -1.56 22.80
CA GLU A 278 3.51 -2.17 21.57
C GLU A 278 2.67 -3.35 21.08
N LYS A 279 2.13 -4.18 21.98
CA LYS A 279 1.24 -5.30 21.61
C LYS A 279 -0.05 -4.83 20.96
N LYS A 280 -0.70 -3.80 21.51
CA LYS A 280 -1.90 -3.19 20.90
C LYS A 280 -1.59 -2.64 19.51
N ILE A 281 -0.48 -1.91 19.36
CA ILE A 281 -0.06 -1.36 18.06
C ILE A 281 0.23 -2.49 17.04
N VAL A 282 0.93 -3.58 17.41
CA VAL A 282 1.14 -4.71 16.49
C VAL A 282 -0.19 -5.27 15.97
N ILE A 283 -1.19 -5.43 16.84
CA ILE A 283 -2.48 -6.02 16.46
C ILE A 283 -3.29 -5.07 15.59
N GLU A 284 -3.32 -3.78 15.91
CA GLU A 284 -4.06 -2.80 15.12
C GLU A 284 -3.51 -2.67 13.70
N ARG A 285 -2.19 -2.73 13.52
CA ARG A 285 -1.56 -2.82 12.19
C ARG A 285 -2.01 -4.06 11.40
N LEU A 286 -2.26 -5.18 12.10
CA LEU A 286 -2.70 -6.43 11.47
C LEU A 286 -4.20 -6.42 11.13
N ARG A 287 -4.99 -5.42 11.58
CA ARG A 287 -6.38 -5.20 11.14
C ARG A 287 -6.49 -5.00 9.62
N GLU A 288 -5.52 -4.31 9.01
CA GLU A 288 -5.40 -4.18 7.54
C GLU A 288 -5.30 -5.55 6.84
N ASN A 289 -4.84 -6.60 7.54
CA ASN A 289 -4.69 -7.92 6.95
C ASN A 289 -6.02 -8.67 6.78
N GLN A 290 -7.15 -8.26 7.37
CA GLN A 290 -8.49 -8.79 7.10
C GLN A 290 -8.60 -10.34 7.08
N THR A 291 -7.80 -11.05 7.89
CA THR A 291 -7.73 -12.53 7.89
C THR A 291 -7.54 -13.15 9.29
N GLY A 292 -7.71 -12.36 10.35
CA GLY A 292 -7.35 -12.74 11.72
C GLY A 292 -5.83 -12.89 11.95
N VAL A 293 -5.45 -13.02 13.22
CA VAL A 293 -4.07 -13.17 13.72
C VAL A 293 -3.79 -14.63 14.06
N GLU A 294 -4.70 -15.34 14.76
CA GLU A 294 -4.50 -16.75 15.14
C GLU A 294 -5.84 -17.51 15.29
N ASN A 295 -6.16 -18.44 14.37
CA ASN A 295 -7.33 -19.32 14.50
C ASN A 295 -6.95 -20.81 14.61
N LYS A 296 -7.38 -21.46 15.70
CA LYS A 296 -7.08 -22.88 16.01
C LYS A 296 -8.15 -23.87 15.54
N THR A 297 -9.18 -23.38 14.85
CA THR A 297 -10.31 -24.18 14.37
C THR A 297 -10.23 -24.42 12.86
N LEU A 298 -10.36 -25.68 12.45
CA LEU A 298 -10.37 -26.06 11.03
C LEU A 298 -11.80 -25.93 10.48
N LYS A 299 -11.99 -24.97 9.56
CA LYS A 299 -13.28 -24.71 8.91
C LYS A 299 -13.42 -25.57 7.65
N LEU A 300 -14.15 -26.69 7.72
CA LEU A 300 -14.32 -27.64 6.61
C LEU A 300 -14.88 -27.01 5.32
N TYR A 301 -15.72 -25.98 5.43
CA TYR A 301 -16.25 -25.27 4.26
C TYR A 301 -15.13 -24.54 3.49
N GLN A 302 -14.18 -23.91 4.20
CA GLN A 302 -12.99 -23.26 3.61
C GLN A 302 -12.07 -24.26 2.91
N VAL A 303 -11.99 -25.50 3.42
CA VAL A 303 -11.27 -26.60 2.75
C VAL A 303 -11.92 -26.92 1.40
N ARG A 304 -13.25 -27.07 1.38
CA ARG A 304 -13.99 -27.32 0.12
C ARG A 304 -13.83 -26.17 -0.86
N GLU A 305 -13.90 -24.93 -0.37
CA GLU A 305 -13.70 -23.74 -1.20
C GLU A 305 -12.29 -23.68 -1.82
N ALA A 306 -11.24 -24.02 -1.04
CA ALA A 306 -9.86 -24.09 -1.52
C ALA A 306 -9.74 -24.99 -2.76
N PHE A 307 -10.34 -26.18 -2.73
CA PHE A 307 -10.31 -27.12 -3.86
C PHE A 307 -11.18 -26.71 -5.06
N THR A 308 -12.12 -25.78 -4.88
CA THR A 308 -12.87 -25.16 -6.00
C THR A 308 -12.19 -23.93 -6.59
N ASP A 309 -11.18 -23.37 -5.92
CA ASP A 309 -10.47 -22.19 -6.39
C ASP A 309 -9.41 -22.53 -7.44
N PHE A 310 -9.49 -21.89 -8.61
CA PHE A 310 -8.49 -22.07 -9.67
C PHE A 310 -7.07 -21.68 -9.20
N LYS A 311 -6.94 -20.69 -8.30
CA LYS A 311 -5.65 -20.19 -7.81
C LYS A 311 -4.80 -21.30 -7.21
N LEU A 312 -5.41 -22.24 -6.48
CA LEU A 312 -4.72 -23.39 -5.86
C LEU A 312 -3.98 -24.23 -6.91
N TYR A 313 -4.65 -24.57 -8.01
CA TYR A 313 -4.06 -25.38 -9.08
C TYR A 313 -2.95 -24.63 -9.83
N PHE A 314 -3.10 -23.33 -10.07
CA PHE A 314 -2.04 -22.51 -10.66
C PHE A 314 -0.81 -22.42 -9.76
N PHE A 315 -0.98 -22.20 -8.45
CA PHE A 315 0.13 -22.17 -7.50
C PHE A 315 0.82 -23.54 -7.37
N PHE A 316 0.05 -24.63 -7.33
CA PHE A 316 0.58 -26.01 -7.39
C PHE A 316 1.44 -26.24 -8.64
N MET A 317 0.93 -25.88 -9.82
CA MET A 317 1.62 -26.10 -11.09
C MET A 317 2.90 -25.27 -11.25
N ILE A 318 2.89 -24.00 -10.84
CA ILE A 318 4.11 -23.15 -10.89
C ILE A 318 5.17 -23.71 -9.92
N ALA A 319 4.78 -24.07 -8.69
CA ALA A 319 5.69 -24.67 -7.72
C ALA A 319 6.27 -26.01 -8.20
N LEU A 320 5.45 -26.86 -8.84
CA LEU A 320 5.89 -28.13 -9.42
C LEU A 320 6.93 -27.92 -10.53
N LEU A 321 6.71 -26.97 -11.44
CA LEU A 321 7.64 -26.70 -12.55
C LEU A 321 8.98 -26.13 -12.05
N GLN A 322 8.96 -25.15 -11.14
CA GLN A 322 10.19 -24.65 -10.52
C GLN A 322 10.91 -25.75 -9.72
N ALA A 323 10.18 -26.63 -9.05
CA ALA A 323 10.76 -27.72 -8.26
C ALA A 323 11.38 -28.85 -9.09
N ILE A 324 10.89 -29.12 -10.31
CA ILE A 324 11.57 -30.03 -11.26
C ILE A 324 12.99 -29.50 -11.55
N VAL A 325 13.12 -28.19 -11.79
CA VAL A 325 14.41 -27.54 -12.04
C VAL A 325 15.29 -27.55 -10.78
N ASN A 326 14.72 -27.21 -9.63
CA ASN A 326 15.44 -27.19 -8.35
C ASN A 326 15.97 -28.60 -7.98
N GLY A 327 15.12 -29.63 -8.03
CA GLY A 327 15.49 -31.01 -7.68
C GLY A 327 16.63 -31.56 -8.54
N GLY A 328 16.66 -31.22 -9.83
CA GLY A 328 17.78 -31.51 -10.71
C GLY A 328 19.05 -30.73 -10.35
N THR A 329 18.96 -29.40 -10.32
CA THR A 329 20.13 -28.51 -10.17
C THR A 329 20.81 -28.58 -8.80
N SER A 330 20.05 -28.75 -7.71
CA SER A 330 20.59 -28.86 -6.34
C SER A 330 21.35 -30.18 -6.12
N ASN A 331 20.75 -31.31 -6.49
CA ASN A 331 21.31 -32.65 -6.21
C ASN A 331 22.42 -33.07 -7.19
N PHE A 332 22.40 -32.57 -8.43
CA PHE A 332 23.42 -32.89 -9.44
C PHE A 332 24.39 -31.73 -9.70
N GLY A 333 24.21 -30.56 -9.08
CA GLY A 333 25.02 -29.36 -9.34
C GLY A 333 26.53 -29.58 -9.25
N THR A 334 27.01 -30.24 -8.18
CA THR A 334 28.45 -30.56 -8.03
C THR A 334 28.95 -31.56 -9.09
N LEU A 335 28.10 -32.51 -9.51
CA LEU A 335 28.40 -33.49 -10.55
C LEU A 335 28.44 -32.86 -11.95
N ILE A 336 27.58 -31.87 -12.22
CA ILE A 336 27.56 -31.06 -13.44
C ILE A 336 28.84 -30.19 -13.50
N ILE A 337 29.18 -29.50 -12.41
CA ILE A 337 30.42 -28.70 -12.31
C ILE A 337 31.67 -29.58 -12.50
N LYS A 338 31.68 -30.78 -11.91
CA LYS A 338 32.72 -31.81 -12.13
C LYS A 338 32.80 -32.24 -13.60
N GLY A 339 31.67 -32.30 -14.30
CA GLY A 339 31.59 -32.51 -15.75
C GLY A 339 32.25 -31.41 -16.60
N PHE A 340 32.41 -30.20 -16.05
CA PHE A 340 33.14 -29.09 -16.69
C PHE A 340 34.64 -29.05 -16.34
N ASN A 341 35.18 -30.14 -15.77
CA ASN A 341 36.55 -30.26 -15.26
C ASN A 341 36.91 -29.36 -14.06
N PHE A 342 35.91 -28.80 -13.36
CA PHE A 342 36.13 -28.11 -12.09
C PHE A 342 35.75 -29.00 -10.90
N SER A 343 36.65 -29.21 -9.95
CA SER A 343 36.48 -30.19 -8.87
C SER A 343 36.23 -29.60 -7.47
N THR A 344 36.15 -28.27 -7.34
CA THR A 344 36.14 -27.59 -6.03
C THR A 344 34.73 -27.17 -5.57
N PRO A 345 34.30 -27.54 -4.34
CA PRO A 345 33.04 -27.07 -3.74
C PRO A 345 32.92 -25.54 -3.66
N VAL A 346 34.06 -24.85 -3.60
CA VAL A 346 34.20 -23.39 -3.52
C VAL A 346 33.49 -22.66 -4.68
N LEU A 347 33.26 -23.31 -5.82
CA LEU A 347 32.48 -22.72 -6.92
C LEU A 347 31.00 -22.45 -6.57
N GLN A 348 30.50 -23.02 -5.47
CA GLN A 348 29.19 -22.67 -4.91
C GLN A 348 29.17 -21.30 -4.21
N VAL A 349 30.33 -20.71 -3.88
CA VAL A 349 30.39 -19.39 -3.21
C VAL A 349 29.95 -18.24 -4.12
N PRO A 350 30.48 -18.07 -5.36
CA PRO A 350 29.95 -17.09 -6.30
C PRO A 350 28.46 -17.29 -6.56
N TYR A 351 28.04 -18.54 -6.75
CA TYR A 351 26.66 -18.95 -6.99
C TYR A 351 25.70 -18.50 -5.87
N GLY A 352 26.05 -18.79 -4.61
CA GLY A 352 25.28 -18.35 -3.44
C GLY A 352 25.20 -16.82 -3.29
N VAL A 353 26.32 -16.11 -3.49
CA VAL A 353 26.35 -14.62 -3.48
C VAL A 353 25.44 -14.04 -4.56
N LEU A 354 25.37 -14.69 -5.73
CA LEU A 354 24.59 -14.20 -6.86
C LEU A 354 23.08 -14.48 -6.69
N ILE A 355 22.72 -15.57 -6.00
CA ILE A 355 21.35 -15.80 -5.51
C ILE A 355 20.94 -14.72 -4.50
N PHE A 356 21.79 -14.42 -3.52
CA PHE A 356 21.55 -13.37 -2.51
C PHE A 356 21.28 -12.01 -3.16
N ILE A 357 22.12 -11.60 -4.11
CA ILE A 357 21.95 -10.34 -4.87
C ILE A 357 20.67 -10.37 -5.70
N ALA A 358 20.38 -11.46 -6.42
CA ALA A 358 19.19 -11.56 -7.27
C ALA A 358 17.88 -11.41 -6.48
N ILE A 359 17.78 -12.03 -5.29
CA ILE A 359 16.61 -11.90 -4.42
C ILE A 359 16.49 -10.47 -3.89
N LEU A 360 17.58 -9.84 -3.43
CA LEU A 360 17.56 -8.44 -2.97
C LEU A 360 17.13 -7.47 -4.09
N VAL A 361 17.64 -7.66 -5.31
CA VAL A 361 17.25 -6.86 -6.48
C VAL A 361 15.77 -7.08 -6.81
N CYS A 362 15.28 -8.31 -6.75
CA CYS A 362 13.86 -8.62 -6.95
C CYS A 362 12.97 -7.89 -5.93
N VAL A 363 13.29 -7.98 -4.63
CA VAL A 363 12.57 -7.30 -3.55
C VAL A 363 12.62 -5.78 -3.70
N PHE A 364 13.79 -5.22 -4.03
CA PHE A 364 13.98 -3.78 -4.21
C PHE A 364 13.14 -3.23 -5.38
N ILE A 365 13.18 -3.88 -6.56
CA ILE A 365 12.40 -3.44 -7.72
C ILE A 365 10.90 -3.67 -7.44
N ASN A 366 10.51 -4.77 -6.79
CA ASN A 366 9.11 -5.05 -6.44
C ASN A 366 8.51 -3.99 -5.50
N ASN A 367 9.31 -3.42 -4.60
CA ASN A 367 8.91 -2.33 -3.72
C ASN A 367 8.92 -0.93 -4.39
N ARG A 368 9.47 -0.81 -5.60
CA ARG A 368 9.59 0.46 -6.35
C ARG A 368 8.64 0.57 -7.55
N LEU A 369 8.21 -0.55 -8.11
CA LEU A 369 7.26 -0.55 -9.23
C LEU A 369 5.80 -0.45 -8.75
N PRO A 370 4.87 0.02 -9.61
CA PRO A 370 3.46 0.13 -9.27
C PRO A 370 2.83 -1.20 -8.81
N PRO A 371 1.73 -1.17 -8.03
CA PRO A 371 1.01 -2.36 -7.63
C PRO A 371 0.54 -3.23 -8.83
N ASN A 372 0.21 -4.50 -8.58
CA ASN A 372 -0.16 -5.50 -9.60
C ASN A 372 0.95 -5.85 -10.64
N ASN A 373 2.21 -5.60 -10.28
CA ASN A 373 3.42 -5.94 -11.04
C ASN A 373 3.88 -7.41 -10.91
N ARG A 374 3.49 -8.13 -9.84
CA ARG A 374 4.16 -9.37 -9.39
C ARG A 374 4.24 -10.48 -10.44
N CYS A 375 3.17 -10.76 -11.18
CA CYS A 375 3.21 -11.77 -12.24
C CYS A 375 4.10 -11.36 -13.42
N PHE A 376 4.19 -10.06 -13.75
CA PHE A 376 5.11 -9.55 -14.76
C PHE A 376 6.57 -9.69 -14.30
N MET A 377 6.86 -9.34 -13.04
CA MET A 377 8.18 -9.56 -12.45
C MET A 377 8.57 -11.02 -12.45
N LEU A 378 7.65 -11.92 -12.12
CA LEU A 378 7.90 -13.36 -12.14
C LEU A 378 8.35 -13.80 -13.54
N VAL A 379 7.66 -13.39 -14.61
CA VAL A 379 8.12 -13.63 -16.00
C VAL A 379 9.48 -12.99 -16.29
N VAL A 380 9.72 -11.73 -15.89
CA VAL A 380 11.01 -11.04 -16.12
C VAL A 380 12.17 -11.77 -15.45
N PHE A 381 11.99 -12.28 -14.23
CA PHE A 381 13.00 -13.09 -13.53
C PHE A 381 13.07 -14.54 -14.04
N LEU A 382 12.09 -15.05 -14.79
CA LEU A 382 12.19 -16.34 -15.48
C LEU A 382 12.99 -16.28 -16.79
N LEU A 383 12.96 -15.17 -17.53
CA LEU A 383 13.61 -15.05 -18.84
C LEU A 383 15.12 -15.39 -18.82
N PRO A 384 15.95 -14.90 -17.85
CA PRO A 384 17.35 -15.32 -17.74
C PRO A 384 17.55 -16.83 -17.61
N ASN A 385 16.64 -17.52 -16.92
CA ASN A 385 16.71 -18.96 -16.68
C ASN A 385 16.43 -19.76 -17.97
N VAL A 386 15.55 -19.25 -18.82
CA VAL A 386 15.30 -19.82 -20.15
C VAL A 386 16.55 -19.65 -21.03
N VAL A 387 17.10 -18.42 -21.11
CA VAL A 387 18.20 -18.11 -22.03
C VAL A 387 19.47 -18.91 -21.74
N GLY A 388 19.92 -18.98 -20.48
CA GLY A 388 21.14 -19.74 -20.18
C GLY A 388 20.92 -21.26 -20.11
N ALA A 389 19.69 -21.78 -20.00
CA ALA A 389 19.40 -23.20 -20.14
C ALA A 389 19.55 -23.64 -21.60
N PHE A 390 19.09 -22.80 -22.54
CA PHE A 390 19.47 -22.92 -23.96
C PHE A 390 20.99 -22.76 -24.16
N GLY A 391 21.64 -21.81 -23.49
CA GLY A 391 23.10 -21.66 -23.50
C GLY A 391 23.84 -22.93 -23.07
N LEU A 392 23.41 -23.57 -21.98
CA LEU A 392 24.00 -24.80 -21.46
C LEU A 392 23.91 -25.99 -22.44
N ARG A 393 22.86 -25.99 -23.29
CA ARG A 393 22.64 -27.01 -24.34
C ARG A 393 23.37 -26.71 -25.65
N PHE A 394 23.53 -25.45 -26.03
CA PHE A 394 24.03 -25.06 -27.36
C PHE A 394 25.47 -24.51 -27.39
N VAL A 395 26.04 -24.09 -26.24
CA VAL A 395 27.45 -23.67 -26.20
C VAL A 395 28.38 -24.90 -26.37
N PRO A 396 29.33 -24.85 -27.32
CA PRO A 396 30.30 -25.92 -27.58
C PRO A 396 31.10 -26.42 -26.36
N ASP A 397 31.50 -27.70 -26.39
CA ASP A 397 32.20 -28.39 -25.29
C ASP A 397 33.60 -27.82 -24.98
N ASP A 398 34.26 -27.19 -25.95
CA ASP A 398 35.58 -26.54 -25.81
C ASP A 398 35.51 -25.25 -24.96
N GLN A 399 34.36 -24.57 -24.97
CA GLN A 399 34.14 -23.35 -24.19
C GLN A 399 33.71 -23.64 -22.75
N GLN A 400 34.56 -24.34 -21.98
CA GLN A 400 34.31 -24.70 -20.58
C GLN A 400 33.92 -23.49 -19.71
N VAL A 401 34.60 -22.36 -19.89
CA VAL A 401 34.26 -21.09 -19.21
C VAL A 401 32.92 -20.54 -19.71
N GLY A 402 32.60 -20.65 -20.99
CA GLY A 402 31.31 -20.25 -21.56
C GLY A 402 30.14 -21.09 -21.04
N ARG A 403 30.35 -22.39 -20.80
CA ARG A 403 29.33 -23.29 -20.22
C ARG A 403 29.17 -23.13 -18.71
N LEU A 404 30.28 -22.91 -17.99
CA LEU A 404 30.23 -22.51 -16.58
C LEU A 404 29.55 -21.15 -16.43
N ILE A 405 29.81 -20.21 -17.36
CA ILE A 405 29.03 -18.97 -17.48
C ILE A 405 27.57 -19.34 -17.71
N CYS A 406 27.17 -20.10 -18.74
CA CYS A 406 25.75 -20.45 -18.99
C CYS A 406 25.03 -21.12 -17.80
N TYR A 407 25.72 -21.99 -17.06
CA TYR A 407 25.20 -22.61 -15.83
C TYR A 407 24.90 -21.56 -14.74
N TYR A 408 25.65 -20.46 -14.72
CA TYR A 408 25.43 -19.31 -13.85
C TYR A 408 24.58 -18.19 -14.49
N VAL A 409 24.67 -17.88 -15.79
CA VAL A 409 24.35 -16.61 -16.50
C VAL A 409 24.37 -16.77 -18.03
N SER A 410 23.45 -16.13 -18.76
CA SER A 410 23.73 -15.28 -19.96
C SER A 410 22.38 -14.76 -20.49
N SER A 411 22.18 -13.51 -20.91
CA SER A 411 22.99 -12.76 -21.89
C SER A 411 22.68 -11.27 -21.93
N TYR A 412 23.69 -10.45 -22.24
CA TYR A 412 23.54 -9.38 -23.23
C TYR A 412 24.69 -9.44 -24.23
N HIS A 413 24.34 -9.58 -25.50
CA HIS A 413 25.30 -9.67 -26.60
C HIS A 413 25.59 -8.26 -27.11
N PHE A 414 26.85 -7.83 -27.11
CA PHE A 414 27.29 -6.75 -28.00
C PHE A 414 28.45 -7.26 -28.85
N SER A 415 28.18 -7.46 -30.14
CA SER A 415 29.16 -7.90 -31.12
C SER A 415 30.07 -6.74 -31.52
N ILE A 416 31.37 -6.88 -31.25
CA ILE A 416 32.38 -6.33 -32.16
C ILE A 416 33.29 -7.48 -32.60
N GLN A 417 33.23 -7.72 -33.90
CA GLN A 417 34.10 -8.62 -34.63
C GLN A 417 35.43 -7.91 -34.89
N SER A 418 36.48 -8.22 -34.12
CA SER A 418 37.85 -7.93 -34.55
C SER A 418 38.85 -8.94 -34.03
N SER A 419 39.73 -9.31 -34.96
CA SER A 419 40.80 -10.29 -34.89
C SER A 419 41.80 -10.06 -33.75
N GLY A 420 42.09 -11.12 -32.99
CA GLY A 420 43.39 -11.33 -32.33
C GLY A 420 43.68 -10.58 -31.02
N VAL A 421 44.73 -11.08 -30.37
CA VAL A 421 45.41 -10.57 -29.17
C VAL A 421 44.77 -10.89 -27.81
N SER A 422 45.68 -11.26 -26.90
CA SER A 422 45.44 -11.97 -25.64
C SER A 422 45.27 -11.06 -24.42
N ARG A 423 44.68 -11.63 -23.36
CA ARG A 423 44.78 -11.23 -21.94
C ARG A 423 44.29 -9.83 -21.54
N GLY A 424 43.30 -9.83 -20.64
CA GLY A 424 43.16 -8.81 -19.60
C GLY A 424 41.85 -8.04 -19.62
N LYS A 425 41.08 -8.18 -18.53
CA LYS A 425 40.00 -7.28 -18.09
C LYS A 425 38.91 -6.99 -19.15
N LYS A 426 37.84 -7.80 -19.15
CA LYS A 426 36.51 -7.36 -19.60
C LYS A 426 35.54 -7.38 -18.43
N LEU A 427 34.80 -6.27 -18.29
CA LEU A 427 33.93 -5.97 -17.17
C LEU A 427 32.73 -6.93 -17.14
N ILE A 428 32.36 -7.37 -15.94
CA ILE A 428 31.41 -8.46 -15.72
C ILE A 428 30.06 -7.88 -15.30
N VAL A 429 29.06 -7.95 -16.17
CA VAL A 429 27.65 -7.79 -15.80
C VAL A 429 26.98 -9.16 -15.96
N ILE A 430 26.60 -9.75 -14.83
CA ILE A 430 26.22 -11.16 -14.70
C ILE A 430 24.81 -11.20 -14.09
N PHE A 431 23.83 -11.78 -14.81
CA PHE A 431 22.47 -12.03 -14.30
C PHE A 431 21.97 -13.42 -14.69
N GLN A 432 21.33 -14.11 -13.75
CA GLN A 432 21.63 -15.52 -13.48
C GLN A 432 20.53 -16.52 -13.82
N LEU A 433 20.92 -17.79 -14.02
CA LEU A 433 20.03 -18.91 -14.31
C LEU A 433 19.22 -19.46 -13.12
N THR A 434 19.59 -19.07 -11.91
CA THR A 434 19.25 -19.84 -10.70
C THR A 434 19.08 -18.94 -9.48
N GLY A 435 19.80 -17.81 -9.42
CA GLY A 435 19.38 -16.65 -8.61
C GLY A 435 17.99 -16.16 -8.96
N SER A 436 17.65 -16.17 -10.25
CA SER A 436 16.36 -15.67 -10.73
C SER A 436 15.22 -16.67 -10.55
N ILE A 437 15.49 -17.99 -10.47
CA ILE A 437 14.51 -19.02 -10.03
C ILE A 437 14.15 -18.83 -8.55
N ASN A 438 15.15 -18.62 -7.68
CA ASN A 438 14.89 -18.37 -6.27
C ASN A 438 14.10 -17.06 -6.05
N ALA A 439 14.39 -16.03 -6.85
CA ALA A 439 13.59 -14.81 -6.89
C ALA A 439 12.14 -15.03 -7.39
N SER A 440 11.93 -15.87 -8.41
CA SER A 440 10.57 -16.19 -8.89
C SER A 440 9.77 -17.04 -7.89
N PHE A 441 10.41 -17.90 -7.09
CA PHE A 441 9.75 -18.61 -5.99
C PHE A 441 9.32 -17.67 -4.86
N VAL A 442 10.16 -16.70 -4.49
CA VAL A 442 9.79 -15.63 -3.52
C VAL A 442 8.57 -14.85 -4.00
N LEU A 443 8.50 -14.51 -5.30
CA LEU A 443 7.33 -13.87 -5.89
C LEU A 443 6.09 -14.78 -5.88
N LEU A 444 6.26 -16.09 -6.06
CA LEU A 444 5.17 -17.08 -5.97
C LEU A 444 4.59 -17.16 -4.54
N LEU A 445 5.43 -17.28 -3.51
CA LEU A 445 4.99 -17.29 -2.10
C LEU A 445 4.27 -15.97 -1.71
N SER A 446 4.80 -14.84 -2.20
CA SER A 446 4.19 -13.51 -2.06
C SER A 446 2.84 -13.39 -2.78
N LEU A 447 2.70 -13.97 -3.98
CA LEU A 447 1.44 -14.03 -4.72
C LEU A 447 0.41 -14.90 -3.99
N GLN A 448 0.81 -16.07 -3.48
CA GLN A 448 -0.09 -16.97 -2.76
C GLN A 448 -0.65 -16.29 -1.50
N THR A 449 0.23 -15.68 -0.69
CA THR A 449 -0.14 -15.07 0.59
C THR A 449 -1.07 -13.86 0.42
N ALA A 450 -0.91 -13.11 -0.67
CA ALA A 450 -1.70 -11.90 -0.94
C ALA A 450 -3.03 -12.14 -1.67
N ASN A 451 -3.25 -13.33 -2.25
CA ASN A 451 -4.43 -13.62 -3.09
C ASN A 451 -5.40 -14.66 -2.51
N ILE A 452 -5.18 -15.12 -1.29
CA ILE A 452 -6.06 -16.08 -0.58
C ILE A 452 -6.44 -15.49 0.79
N ALA A 453 -7.71 -15.54 1.17
CA ALA A 453 -8.21 -15.22 2.52
C ALA A 453 -8.79 -16.46 3.21
N GLY A 454 -9.11 -16.32 4.49
CA GLY A 454 -9.52 -17.43 5.36
C GLY A 454 -8.30 -18.23 5.82
N HIS A 455 -8.14 -18.38 7.13
CA HIS A 455 -7.02 -19.05 7.76
C HIS A 455 -6.92 -20.53 7.33
N THR A 456 -8.05 -21.25 7.29
CA THR A 456 -8.06 -22.65 6.83
C THR A 456 -7.78 -22.72 5.32
N LYS A 457 -8.36 -21.85 4.50
CA LYS A 457 -8.12 -21.83 3.02
C LYS A 457 -6.66 -21.46 2.68
N LYS A 458 -6.05 -20.52 3.40
CA LYS A 458 -4.61 -20.18 3.29
C LYS A 458 -3.73 -21.39 3.57
N VAL A 459 -3.98 -22.10 4.68
CA VAL A 459 -3.19 -23.27 5.08
C VAL A 459 -3.34 -24.42 4.08
N VAL A 460 -4.56 -24.71 3.60
CA VAL A 460 -4.77 -25.73 2.54
C VAL A 460 -4.07 -25.34 1.24
N THR A 461 -4.22 -24.09 0.78
CA THR A 461 -3.54 -23.63 -0.44
C THR A 461 -2.01 -23.67 -0.30
N SER A 462 -1.46 -23.37 0.87
CA SER A 462 -0.02 -23.46 1.14
C SER A 462 0.46 -24.91 1.16
N ALA A 463 -0.27 -25.81 1.82
CA ALA A 463 0.01 -27.25 1.80
C ALA A 463 0.00 -27.80 0.36
N CYS A 464 -0.93 -27.35 -0.50
CA CYS A 464 -0.96 -27.70 -1.91
C CYS A 464 0.23 -27.10 -2.70
N LEU A 465 0.66 -25.86 -2.45
CA LEU A 465 1.87 -25.31 -3.06
C LEU A 465 3.11 -26.17 -2.71
N PHE A 466 3.28 -26.54 -1.44
CA PHE A 466 4.39 -27.39 -1.00
C PHE A 466 4.25 -28.85 -1.46
N LEU A 467 3.02 -29.35 -1.68
CA LEU A 467 2.76 -30.63 -2.36
C LEU A 467 3.33 -30.62 -3.78
N GLY A 468 3.06 -29.55 -4.54
CA GLY A 468 3.62 -29.34 -5.88
C GLY A 468 5.15 -29.27 -5.86
N TYR A 469 5.72 -28.52 -4.92
CA TYR A 469 7.16 -28.45 -4.69
C TYR A 469 7.79 -29.82 -4.39
N CYS A 470 7.16 -30.65 -3.56
CA CYS A 470 7.66 -32.00 -3.28
C CYS A 470 7.58 -32.90 -4.52
N VAL A 471 6.45 -32.91 -5.23
CA VAL A 471 6.27 -33.71 -6.46
C VAL A 471 7.29 -33.33 -7.54
N GLY A 472 7.55 -32.03 -7.73
CA GLY A 472 8.58 -31.58 -8.66
C GLY A 472 9.99 -32.00 -8.26
N ASN A 473 10.36 -31.88 -6.99
CA ASN A 473 11.66 -32.35 -6.48
C ASN A 473 11.80 -33.89 -6.50
N ILE A 474 10.71 -34.65 -6.41
CA ILE A 474 10.72 -36.10 -6.61
C ILE A 474 11.01 -36.43 -8.08
N ALA A 475 10.39 -35.72 -9.02
CA ALA A 475 10.52 -35.97 -10.46
C ALA A 475 11.85 -35.50 -11.06
N GLY A 476 12.36 -34.33 -10.65
CA GLY A 476 13.58 -33.69 -11.18
C GLY A 476 14.79 -34.63 -11.31
N PRO A 477 15.21 -35.34 -10.24
CA PRO A 477 16.34 -36.28 -10.25
C PRO A 477 16.27 -37.41 -11.28
N PHE A 478 15.10 -37.76 -11.82
CA PHE A 478 14.96 -38.84 -12.81
C PHE A 478 15.22 -38.39 -14.26
N PHE A 479 15.27 -37.08 -14.52
CA PHE A 479 15.74 -36.56 -15.81
C PHE A 479 17.28 -36.61 -15.94
N TYR A 480 18.01 -36.72 -14.81
CA TYR A 480 19.47 -36.79 -14.75
C TYR A 480 19.95 -38.24 -14.75
N LYS A 481 19.82 -38.89 -15.91
CA LYS A 481 20.17 -40.31 -16.07
C LYS A 481 21.69 -40.54 -16.11
N SER A 482 22.13 -41.66 -15.53
CA SER A 482 23.55 -42.04 -15.44
C SER A 482 24.21 -42.32 -16.79
N ASP A 483 23.46 -42.80 -17.78
CA ASP A 483 23.91 -43.04 -19.16
C ASP A 483 24.24 -41.75 -19.94
N GLN A 484 23.73 -40.60 -19.48
CA GLN A 484 23.98 -39.28 -20.07
C GLN A 484 25.11 -38.50 -19.38
N THR A 485 25.80 -39.11 -18.41
CA THR A 485 26.93 -38.49 -17.70
C THR A 485 28.07 -38.16 -18.69
N PRO A 486 28.70 -36.97 -18.65
CA PRO A 486 28.45 -35.83 -17.75
C PRO A 486 27.51 -34.75 -18.34
N LYS A 487 26.94 -34.95 -19.54
CA LYS A 487 26.18 -33.92 -20.26
C LYS A 487 24.74 -33.76 -19.79
N TYR A 488 24.11 -34.83 -19.29
CA TYR A 488 22.73 -34.87 -18.79
C TYR A 488 21.72 -34.16 -19.70
N GLU A 489 21.72 -34.47 -21.01
CA GLU A 489 20.92 -33.73 -21.99
C GLU A 489 19.42 -33.72 -21.69
N LEU A 490 18.87 -34.83 -21.19
CA LEU A 490 17.45 -34.92 -20.79
C LEU A 490 17.16 -34.01 -19.58
N GLY A 491 18.10 -33.91 -18.63
CA GLY A 491 18.04 -32.96 -17.51
C GLY A 491 17.93 -31.52 -18.01
N ILE A 492 18.83 -31.10 -18.91
CA ILE A 492 18.82 -29.74 -19.48
C ILE A 492 17.54 -29.46 -20.27
N TRP A 493 17.06 -30.41 -21.07
CA TRP A 493 15.78 -30.25 -21.78
C TRP A 493 14.58 -30.17 -20.82
N SER A 494 14.57 -30.93 -19.72
CA SER A 494 13.53 -30.82 -18.70
C SER A 494 13.48 -29.41 -18.08
N MET A 495 14.65 -28.78 -17.87
CA MET A 495 14.71 -27.39 -17.39
C MET A 495 14.13 -26.40 -18.41
N ILE A 496 14.45 -26.54 -19.70
CA ILE A 496 13.93 -25.65 -20.75
C ILE A 496 12.41 -25.76 -20.84
N VAL A 497 11.88 -26.98 -20.91
CA VAL A 497 10.43 -27.23 -21.02
C VAL A 497 9.69 -26.75 -19.76
N ALA A 498 10.24 -26.98 -18.57
CA ALA A 498 9.62 -26.54 -17.32
C ALA A 498 9.44 -25.01 -17.26
N HIS A 499 10.50 -24.24 -17.52
CA HIS A 499 10.41 -22.77 -17.49
C HIS A 499 9.51 -22.20 -18.60
N LEU A 500 9.50 -22.80 -19.80
CA LEU A 500 8.61 -22.34 -20.89
C LEU A 500 7.13 -22.57 -20.54
N LEU A 501 6.79 -23.73 -19.97
CA LEU A 501 5.44 -23.99 -19.46
C LEU A 501 5.09 -23.05 -18.31
N GLU A 502 6.05 -22.76 -17.42
CA GLU A 502 5.86 -21.86 -16.29
C GLU A 502 5.50 -20.44 -16.75
N VAL A 503 6.21 -19.89 -17.73
CA VAL A 503 5.90 -18.57 -18.33
C VAL A 503 4.47 -18.54 -18.86
N VAL A 504 4.02 -19.57 -19.57
CA VAL A 504 2.64 -19.67 -20.08
C VAL A 504 1.62 -19.70 -18.93
N ILE A 505 1.86 -20.49 -17.90
CA ILE A 505 0.96 -20.62 -16.73
C ILE A 505 0.89 -19.32 -15.93
N VAL A 506 2.00 -18.60 -15.76
CA VAL A 506 2.06 -17.31 -15.06
C VAL A 506 1.34 -16.20 -15.84
N ILE A 507 1.46 -16.21 -17.18
CA ILE A 507 0.71 -15.29 -18.05
C ILE A 507 -0.80 -15.59 -17.97
N ALA A 508 -1.20 -16.86 -18.04
CA ALA A 508 -2.59 -17.27 -17.89
C ALA A 508 -3.15 -16.88 -16.49
N LEU A 509 -2.38 -17.09 -15.42
CA LEU A 509 -2.75 -16.65 -14.07
C LEU A 509 -2.95 -15.12 -14.00
N ARG A 510 -2.10 -14.32 -14.66
CA ARG A 510 -2.26 -12.86 -14.72
C ARG A 510 -3.58 -12.45 -15.38
N PHE A 511 -3.96 -13.10 -16.49
CA PHE A 511 -5.24 -12.83 -17.15
C PHE A 511 -6.43 -13.26 -16.30
N LEU A 512 -6.37 -14.43 -15.65
CA LEU A 512 -7.45 -14.90 -14.77
C LEU A 512 -7.62 -14.04 -13.50
N LEU A 513 -6.52 -13.56 -12.90
CA LEU A 513 -6.59 -12.62 -11.78
C LEU A 513 -7.14 -11.25 -12.21
N LYS A 514 -6.80 -10.76 -13.42
CA LYS A 514 -7.39 -9.52 -13.97
C LYS A 514 -8.89 -9.70 -14.21
N TRP A 515 -9.30 -10.82 -14.82
CA TRP A 515 -10.70 -11.15 -15.07
C TRP A 515 -11.51 -11.32 -13.77
N GLU A 516 -10.93 -11.95 -12.74
CA GLU A 516 -11.55 -12.08 -11.42
C GLU A 516 -11.80 -10.71 -10.77
N ASN A 517 -10.82 -9.79 -10.85
CA ASN A 517 -10.99 -8.42 -10.38
C ASN A 517 -12.08 -7.68 -11.17
N GLU A 518 -12.02 -7.66 -12.51
CA GLU A 518 -13.04 -7.03 -13.35
C GLU A 518 -14.44 -7.62 -13.14
N ARG A 519 -14.55 -8.91 -12.78
CA ARG A 519 -15.81 -9.56 -12.42
C ARG A 519 -16.33 -9.08 -11.07
N ARG A 520 -15.45 -8.88 -10.08
CA ARG A 520 -15.79 -8.33 -8.76
C ARG A 520 -16.18 -6.86 -8.84
N ASP A 521 -15.44 -6.06 -9.60
CA ASP A 521 -15.74 -4.64 -9.83
C ASP A 521 -17.15 -4.46 -10.43
N ARG A 522 -17.56 -5.36 -11.35
CA ARG A 522 -18.94 -5.39 -11.90
C ARG A 522 -20.00 -5.91 -10.92
N ALA A 523 -19.62 -6.72 -9.94
CA ALA A 523 -20.53 -7.28 -8.94
C ALA A 523 -20.74 -6.35 -7.73
N GLN A 524 -19.79 -5.44 -7.46
CA GLN A 524 -19.82 -4.46 -6.36
C GLN A 524 -20.36 -3.07 -6.79
N GLY A 525 -21.15 -2.99 -7.86
CA GLY A 525 -21.56 -1.70 -8.46
C GLY A 525 -22.16 -0.70 -7.46
N GLU A 526 -21.54 0.49 -7.36
CA GLU A 526 -22.02 1.74 -6.73
C GLU A 526 -22.76 1.65 -5.37
N VAL A 527 -22.46 0.67 -4.50
CA VAL A 527 -23.16 0.54 -3.20
C VAL A 527 -22.25 0.31 -2.00
N ALA A 528 -22.45 1.19 -1.00
CA ALA A 528 -22.10 1.12 0.43
C ALA A 528 -20.62 1.32 0.85
N GLU A 529 -20.48 1.99 2.00
CA GLU A 529 -19.24 2.10 2.77
C GLU A 529 -18.65 0.72 3.08
N VAL A 530 -17.33 0.62 2.93
CA VAL A 530 -16.57 -0.57 3.30
C VAL A 530 -16.39 -0.57 4.81
N ASP A 531 -17.34 -1.13 5.54
CA ASP A 531 -17.17 -1.47 6.96
C ASP A 531 -16.07 -2.54 7.09
N LEU A 532 -14.86 -2.06 7.37
CA LEU A 532 -13.68 -2.90 7.58
C LEU A 532 -13.76 -3.65 8.93
N ASP A 533 -14.53 -3.16 9.90
CA ASP A 533 -14.60 -3.70 11.26
C ASP A 533 -15.50 -4.92 11.36
N ALA A 534 -16.59 -4.96 10.59
CA ALA A 534 -17.43 -6.14 10.44
C ALA A 534 -16.66 -7.37 9.90
N THR A 535 -15.62 -7.18 9.08
CA THR A 535 -14.90 -8.29 8.42
C THR A 535 -13.48 -8.56 8.92
N ALA A 536 -12.81 -7.60 9.59
CA ALA A 536 -11.38 -7.68 9.93
C ALA A 536 -10.96 -8.96 10.69
N PHE A 537 -11.75 -9.31 11.70
CA PHE A 537 -11.48 -10.41 12.63
C PHE A 537 -12.41 -11.63 12.42
N GLY A 538 -13.27 -11.61 11.40
CA GLY A 538 -14.25 -12.66 11.13
C GLY A 538 -13.70 -13.95 10.50
N ASP A 539 -12.43 -13.94 10.05
CA ASP A 539 -11.77 -15.06 9.37
C ASP A 539 -12.63 -15.63 8.20
N LEU A 540 -13.07 -14.72 7.33
CA LEU A 540 -13.80 -14.99 6.09
C LEU A 540 -12.82 -15.32 4.94
N THR A 541 -13.26 -16.11 3.96
CA THR A 541 -12.45 -16.43 2.76
C THR A 541 -12.41 -15.30 1.73
N ASP A 542 -11.57 -15.41 0.70
CA ASP A 542 -11.57 -14.44 -0.42
C ASP A 542 -12.78 -14.54 -1.34
N GLN A 543 -13.66 -15.55 -1.18
CA GLN A 543 -14.95 -15.60 -1.86
C GLN A 543 -16.10 -15.06 -0.99
N GLU A 544 -16.01 -15.22 0.35
CA GLU A 544 -16.97 -14.67 1.31
C GLU A 544 -16.73 -13.17 1.57
N ASN A 545 -15.48 -12.76 1.71
CA ASN A 545 -15.10 -11.40 2.05
C ASN A 545 -15.09 -10.50 0.80
N MET A 546 -16.18 -9.77 0.58
CA MET A 546 -16.29 -8.76 -0.49
C MET A 546 -15.25 -7.63 -0.36
N ASN A 547 -14.73 -7.37 0.85
CA ASN A 547 -13.69 -6.38 1.11
C ASN A 547 -12.29 -6.91 0.75
N PHE A 548 -12.15 -8.22 0.48
CA PHE A 548 -10.88 -8.83 0.06
C PHE A 548 -10.63 -8.66 -1.45
N ARG A 549 -9.59 -7.91 -1.81
CA ARG A 549 -9.14 -7.71 -3.19
C ARG A 549 -7.89 -8.54 -3.53
N THR A 550 -7.95 -9.27 -4.64
CA THR A 550 -6.79 -9.98 -5.23
C THR A 550 -5.90 -9.00 -6.00
N SER A 551 -4.61 -8.94 -5.66
CA SER A 551 -3.70 -7.79 -5.89
C SER A 551 -4.16 -6.48 -5.20
N PRO A 552 -3.24 -5.76 -4.53
CA PRO A 552 -3.56 -4.44 -3.98
C PRO A 552 -3.73 -3.44 -5.12
N VAL A 553 -4.96 -3.16 -5.53
CA VAL A 553 -5.29 -1.79 -5.93
C VAL A 553 -5.05 -0.94 -4.69
N GLN A 554 -4.27 0.12 -4.84
CA GLN A 554 -3.95 1.03 -3.75
C GLN A 554 -5.18 1.88 -3.42
N ILE A 555 -6.14 1.28 -2.71
CA ILE A 555 -6.95 2.05 -1.76
C ILE A 555 -5.96 2.43 -0.66
N MET A 556 -5.35 3.62 -0.81
CA MET A 556 -5.05 4.40 0.39
C MET A 556 -6.38 4.56 1.11
N SER A 557 -6.42 4.16 2.38
CA SER A 557 -7.64 4.12 3.16
C SER A 557 -8.34 5.47 3.09
N SER A 558 -9.57 5.47 2.56
CA SER A 558 -10.50 6.60 2.71
C SER A 558 -11.12 6.63 4.11
N SER A 559 -10.73 5.71 5.02
CA SER A 559 -11.34 5.48 6.34
C SER A 559 -10.99 6.51 7.41
N ASP A 560 -10.10 7.45 7.12
CA ASP A 560 -9.62 8.42 8.12
C ASP A 560 -10.35 9.78 8.03
N LEU A 561 -11.23 9.93 7.04
CA LEU A 561 -12.10 11.09 6.88
C LEU A 561 -13.56 10.67 7.14
N PRO A 562 -14.27 11.31 8.08
CA PRO A 562 -15.67 10.98 8.32
C PRO A 562 -16.52 11.30 7.08
N PRO A 563 -17.54 10.49 6.78
CA PRO A 563 -18.43 10.73 5.65
C PRO A 563 -19.10 12.10 5.79
N ARG A 564 -19.18 12.86 4.69
CA ARG A 564 -19.82 14.18 4.70
C ARG A 564 -21.30 14.00 5.10
N PRO A 565 -21.75 14.54 6.24
CA PRO A 565 -23.09 14.27 6.75
C PRO A 565 -24.15 15.02 5.91
N PRO A 566 -25.43 14.60 5.92
CA PRO A 566 -26.46 15.23 5.09
C PRO A 566 -26.66 16.70 5.45
N PHE A 567 -27.04 17.55 4.47
CA PHE A 567 -27.18 19.00 4.68
C PHE A 567 -28.14 19.36 5.84
N SER A 568 -29.16 18.53 6.06
CA SER A 568 -30.14 18.66 7.15
C SER A 568 -29.58 18.46 8.56
N SER A 569 -28.34 17.98 8.70
CA SER A 569 -27.66 17.78 10.00
C SER A 569 -26.79 18.97 10.43
N LEU A 570 -26.59 19.96 9.56
CA LEU A 570 -25.82 21.16 9.88
C LEU A 570 -26.66 22.13 10.73
N PRO A 571 -26.08 22.86 11.71
CA PRO A 571 -24.65 22.94 12.05
C PRO A 571 -24.09 21.75 12.84
N LEU A 572 -22.81 21.43 12.65
CA LEU A 572 -22.10 20.38 13.40
C LEU A 572 -21.56 20.85 14.76
N ASP A 573 -21.03 22.08 14.87
CA ASP A 573 -20.75 22.69 16.18
C ASP A 573 -21.99 23.49 16.64
N PRO A 574 -22.68 23.09 17.74
CA PRO A 574 -23.83 23.83 18.27
C PRO A 574 -23.50 25.23 18.80
N ASN A 575 -22.21 25.54 19.01
CA ASN A 575 -21.74 26.86 19.46
C ASN A 575 -21.32 27.76 18.29
N GLY A 576 -21.27 27.22 17.07
CA GLY A 576 -20.98 27.97 15.86
C GLY A 576 -22.22 28.60 15.21
N PRO A 577 -22.02 29.42 14.16
CA PRO A 577 -23.12 29.98 13.38
C PRO A 577 -23.86 28.87 12.62
N PRO A 578 -25.13 29.07 12.24
CA PRO A 578 -25.90 28.02 11.60
C PRO A 578 -25.31 27.58 10.25
N GLY A 579 -25.49 26.30 9.93
CA GLY A 579 -24.97 25.72 8.69
C GLY A 579 -23.48 25.35 8.71
N ASN A 580 -22.75 25.65 9.79
CA ASN A 580 -21.33 25.31 9.89
C ASN A 580 -21.07 23.79 9.83
N ALA A 581 -19.94 23.40 9.23
CA ALA A 581 -19.42 22.03 9.26
C ALA A 581 -18.14 21.95 10.11
N TRP A 582 -18.04 22.77 11.16
CA TRP A 582 -16.83 22.88 11.97
C TRP A 582 -16.58 21.60 12.77
N GLY A 583 -15.31 21.28 12.97
CA GLY A 583 -14.89 20.01 13.58
C GLY A 583 -15.04 18.77 12.70
N LEU A 584 -15.67 18.82 11.52
CA LEU A 584 -15.84 17.65 10.63
C LEU A 584 -14.51 16.96 10.31
N TYR A 585 -13.47 17.73 9.98
CA TYR A 585 -12.12 17.22 9.71
C TYR A 585 -11.16 17.45 10.89
N GLY A 586 -11.69 17.69 12.09
CA GLY A 586 -10.94 18.04 13.30
C GLY A 586 -10.89 19.55 13.59
N LYS A 587 -10.50 19.89 14.82
CA LYS A 587 -10.52 21.27 15.36
C LYS A 587 -9.37 22.17 14.86
N ASP A 588 -8.30 21.57 14.35
CA ASP A 588 -7.13 22.26 13.81
C ASP A 588 -7.03 22.13 12.28
N ASP A 589 -8.12 21.71 11.61
CA ASP A 589 -8.16 21.61 10.15
C ASP A 589 -7.97 22.98 9.47
N ARG A 590 -7.21 22.97 8.38
CA ARG A 590 -6.86 24.13 7.54
C ARG A 590 -7.25 23.92 6.06
N LEU A 591 -7.90 22.81 5.71
CA LEU A 591 -8.15 22.38 4.33
C LEU A 591 -9.64 22.35 3.97
N GLY A 592 -10.53 22.13 4.94
CA GLY A 592 -11.97 22.07 4.74
C GLY A 592 -12.36 21.03 3.69
N ALA A 593 -13.17 21.44 2.72
CA ALA A 593 -13.62 20.59 1.62
C ALA A 593 -12.46 20.04 0.74
N LEU A 594 -11.27 20.65 0.77
CA LEU A 594 -10.09 20.11 0.07
C LEU A 594 -9.61 18.77 0.67
N ASN A 595 -10.03 18.40 1.88
CA ASN A 595 -9.82 17.05 2.41
C ASN A 595 -10.44 15.96 1.51
N LEU A 596 -11.45 16.29 0.71
CA LEU A 596 -12.02 15.36 -0.28
C LEU A 596 -11.06 15.03 -1.44
N LEU A 597 -10.04 15.85 -1.70
CA LEU A 597 -9.03 15.61 -2.73
C LEU A 597 -7.97 14.60 -2.24
N THR A 598 -8.45 13.43 -1.82
CA THR A 598 -7.59 12.34 -1.36
C THR A 598 -6.67 11.85 -2.49
N PRO A 599 -5.48 11.30 -2.20
CA PRO A 599 -4.59 10.75 -3.23
C PRO A 599 -5.25 9.70 -4.14
N ALA A 600 -6.27 8.99 -3.65
CA ALA A 600 -7.05 8.05 -4.44
C ALA A 600 -7.98 8.75 -5.45
N ILE A 601 -8.71 9.79 -5.03
CA ILE A 601 -9.58 10.60 -5.91
C ILE A 601 -8.73 11.36 -6.94
N VAL A 602 -7.62 11.97 -6.54
CA VAL A 602 -6.71 12.68 -7.46
C VAL A 602 -6.06 11.72 -8.47
N ALA A 603 -5.65 10.52 -8.03
CA ALA A 603 -5.12 9.51 -8.96
C ALA A 603 -6.19 8.97 -9.91
N ALA A 604 -7.44 8.81 -9.45
CA ALA A 604 -8.56 8.43 -10.30
C ALA A 604 -8.84 9.49 -11.36
N ALA A 605 -8.92 10.78 -10.97
CA ALA A 605 -9.10 11.91 -11.87
C ALA A 605 -7.96 12.02 -12.90
N ALA A 606 -6.69 11.87 -12.48
CA ALA A 606 -5.57 11.88 -13.41
C ALA A 606 -5.63 10.72 -14.42
N ALA A 607 -6.08 9.55 -13.98
CA ALA A 607 -6.22 8.36 -14.82
C ALA A 607 -7.51 8.35 -15.69
N SER A 608 -8.55 9.11 -15.32
CA SER A 608 -9.80 9.24 -16.06
C SER A 608 -9.75 10.36 -17.10
N GLU A 609 -9.16 11.51 -16.74
CA GLU A 609 -9.29 12.73 -17.51
C GLU A 609 -8.08 13.07 -18.40
N ILE A 610 -6.85 12.68 -18.05
CA ILE A 610 -5.69 12.96 -18.92
C ILE A 610 -5.63 11.92 -20.05
N ARG A 611 -6.00 12.34 -21.27
CA ARG A 611 -6.14 11.50 -22.47
C ARG A 611 -5.37 12.04 -23.66
N THR A 612 -5.43 13.35 -23.93
CA THR A 612 -4.77 13.99 -25.09
C THR A 612 -3.47 14.68 -24.70
N GLY A 613 -3.35 15.17 -23.46
CA GLY A 613 -2.25 16.02 -23.01
C GLY A 613 -2.39 17.48 -23.44
N ASP A 614 -3.53 17.88 -24.02
CA ASP A 614 -3.86 19.28 -24.26
C ASP A 614 -3.98 20.02 -22.93
N ARG A 615 -3.54 21.29 -22.92
CA ARG A 615 -3.46 22.11 -21.70
C ARG A 615 -4.04 23.50 -21.97
N VAL A 616 -4.92 23.94 -21.08
CA VAL A 616 -5.54 25.27 -21.11
C VAL A 616 -5.25 25.99 -19.79
N SER A 617 -4.65 27.18 -19.88
CA SER A 617 -4.47 28.07 -18.73
C SER A 617 -5.80 28.70 -18.37
N LEU A 618 -6.14 28.76 -17.08
CA LEU A 618 -7.39 29.36 -16.59
C LEU A 618 -7.17 30.68 -15.84
N ASP A 619 -5.91 31.09 -15.63
CA ASP A 619 -5.56 32.43 -15.17
C ASP A 619 -5.82 33.47 -16.28
N TRP A 620 -6.69 34.44 -15.98
CA TRP A 620 -6.81 35.67 -16.74
C TRP A 620 -5.55 36.53 -16.50
N SER A 621 -5.26 37.47 -17.40
CA SER A 621 -4.07 38.32 -17.25
C SER A 621 -4.15 39.14 -15.96
N LEU A 622 -3.08 39.21 -15.18
CA LEU A 622 -3.02 40.05 -13.97
C LEU A 622 -3.28 41.54 -14.25
N THR A 623 -3.13 41.99 -15.50
CA THR A 623 -3.50 43.35 -15.96
C THR A 623 -5.02 43.55 -16.12
N ASN A 624 -5.80 42.48 -16.01
CA ASN A 624 -7.24 42.44 -16.25
C ASN A 624 -7.96 41.96 -14.97
N PRO A 625 -9.09 42.59 -14.58
CA PRO A 625 -9.64 43.83 -15.15
C PRO A 625 -8.69 45.02 -14.96
N SER A 626 -8.63 45.89 -15.97
CA SER A 626 -7.79 47.10 -15.98
C SER A 626 -8.12 48.08 -14.84
N GLN A 627 -9.32 47.97 -14.26
CA GLN A 627 -9.71 48.55 -12.98
C GLN A 627 -10.39 47.44 -12.15
N PRO A 628 -9.73 46.91 -11.11
CA PRO A 628 -10.32 45.90 -10.23
C PRO A 628 -11.60 46.37 -9.53
N SER A 629 -12.50 45.42 -9.27
CA SER A 629 -13.73 45.67 -8.51
C SER A 629 -13.42 45.86 -7.01
N PHE A 630 -14.38 46.43 -6.28
CA PHE A 630 -14.33 46.61 -4.82
C PHE A 630 -13.13 47.45 -4.32
N ASP A 631 -12.82 48.54 -5.01
CA ASP A 631 -11.74 49.50 -4.69
C ASP A 631 -10.34 48.85 -4.53
N ARG A 632 -10.13 47.66 -5.12
CA ARG A 632 -8.85 46.94 -5.09
C ARG A 632 -7.82 47.63 -6.00
N ALA A 633 -6.57 47.70 -5.54
CA ALA A 633 -5.47 48.28 -6.33
C ALA A 633 -5.17 47.43 -7.60
N PRO A 634 -4.90 48.06 -8.77
CA PRO A 634 -4.49 47.35 -9.98
C PRO A 634 -3.10 46.72 -9.86
N PHE A 635 -2.80 45.79 -10.77
CA PHE A 635 -1.47 45.18 -10.88
C PHE A 635 -0.43 46.17 -11.42
N GLU A 636 0.72 46.24 -10.73
CA GLU A 636 1.89 47.01 -11.14
C GLU A 636 3.09 46.08 -11.34
N SER A 637 3.83 46.25 -12.44
CA SER A 637 5.08 45.54 -12.70
C SER A 637 6.21 46.50 -13.06
N LYS A 638 7.43 46.15 -12.64
CA LYS A 638 8.63 46.96 -12.85
C LYS A 638 9.84 46.08 -13.17
N LEU A 639 10.24 46.11 -14.44
CA LEU A 639 11.48 45.51 -14.92
C LEU A 639 12.70 46.31 -14.44
N VAL A 640 13.63 45.65 -13.74
CA VAL A 640 14.88 46.22 -13.22
C VAL A 640 16.05 45.57 -13.94
N ASN A 641 16.62 46.29 -14.91
CA ASN A 641 17.87 45.89 -15.56
C ASN A 641 19.05 46.05 -14.59
N ARG A 642 19.78 44.97 -14.31
CA ARG A 642 20.84 44.93 -13.30
C ARG A 642 22.13 45.55 -13.82
N ALA A 643 22.80 46.35 -13.00
CA ALA A 643 24.12 46.89 -13.29
C ALA A 643 25.22 46.17 -12.52
N HIS A 644 26.45 46.23 -13.04
CA HIS A 644 27.67 45.99 -12.30
C HIS A 644 27.92 47.13 -11.28
N PRO A 645 28.79 46.94 -10.27
CA PRO A 645 29.14 48.00 -9.31
C PRO A 645 29.77 49.26 -9.93
N ASN A 646 30.28 49.18 -11.17
CA ASN A 646 30.78 50.32 -11.95
C ASN A 646 29.67 51.09 -12.71
N GLY A 647 28.40 50.68 -12.58
CA GLY A 647 27.26 51.27 -13.30
C GLY A 647 26.96 50.68 -14.67
N GLU A 648 27.79 49.76 -15.18
CA GLU A 648 27.61 49.13 -16.49
C GLU A 648 26.43 48.14 -16.48
N LYS A 649 25.51 48.30 -17.43
CA LYS A 649 24.31 47.45 -17.54
C LYS A 649 24.66 46.03 -17.97
N ARG A 650 24.10 45.05 -17.27
CA ARG A 650 24.23 43.61 -17.57
C ARG A 650 23.07 43.13 -18.43
N THR A 651 23.28 42.05 -19.16
CA THR A 651 22.19 41.26 -19.80
C THR A 651 21.47 40.40 -18.75
N VAL A 652 20.99 41.04 -17.68
CA VAL A 652 20.26 40.43 -16.55
C VAL A 652 19.18 41.40 -16.12
N ASN A 653 17.95 40.92 -15.99
CA ASN A 653 16.82 41.70 -15.50
C ASN A 653 16.11 40.94 -14.37
N ASP A 654 15.65 41.68 -13.37
CA ASP A 654 14.75 41.18 -12.34
C ASP A 654 13.39 41.87 -12.52
N ASP A 655 12.26 41.20 -12.26
CA ASP A 655 10.95 41.84 -12.20
C ASP A 655 10.51 42.05 -10.75
N ILE A 656 9.96 43.24 -10.46
CA ILE A 656 9.27 43.53 -9.20
C ILE A 656 7.79 43.65 -9.51
N LEU A 657 6.97 42.80 -8.89
CA LEU A 657 5.52 42.78 -9.04
C LEU A 657 4.88 43.28 -7.74
N HIS A 658 3.89 44.16 -7.85
CA HIS A 658 3.10 44.68 -6.75
C HIS A 658 1.62 44.64 -7.13
N PHE A 659 0.82 43.87 -6.40
CA PHE A 659 -0.59 43.66 -6.73
C PHE A 659 -1.39 43.21 -5.52
N ASN A 660 -2.69 43.49 -5.53
CA ASN A 660 -3.64 42.85 -4.63
C ASN A 660 -3.95 41.44 -5.15
N THR A 661 -3.89 40.41 -4.31
CA THR A 661 -4.07 39.01 -4.72
C THR A 661 -5.47 38.66 -5.26
N GLN A 662 -6.40 39.61 -5.22
CA GLN A 662 -7.77 39.52 -5.75
C GLN A 662 -8.03 40.58 -6.85
N CYS A 663 -6.98 41.09 -7.51
CA CYS A 663 -7.09 42.10 -8.57
C CYS A 663 -7.44 41.53 -9.95
N SER A 664 -7.32 40.21 -10.10
CA SER A 664 -7.52 39.37 -11.29
C SER A 664 -7.85 37.95 -10.79
N SER A 665 -7.89 36.92 -11.64
CA SER A 665 -8.27 35.54 -11.26
C SER A 665 -7.71 35.14 -9.90
N GLN A 666 -8.57 34.71 -8.97
CA GLN A 666 -8.15 34.39 -7.61
C GLN A 666 -8.83 33.14 -7.06
N TRP A 667 -8.15 32.45 -6.13
CA TRP A 667 -8.80 31.68 -5.08
C TRP A 667 -8.91 32.52 -3.81
N ASP A 668 -10.11 32.60 -3.25
CA ASP A 668 -10.35 33.19 -1.94
C ASP A 668 -10.19 32.15 -0.83
N GLY A 669 -9.35 32.48 0.15
CA GLY A 669 -9.00 31.64 1.27
C GLY A 669 -9.98 31.76 2.44
N PHE A 670 -9.86 30.88 3.43
CA PHE A 670 -10.73 30.89 4.61
C PHE A 670 -10.53 32.12 5.52
N ARG A 671 -9.53 32.94 5.22
CA ARG A 671 -9.28 34.26 5.84
C ARG A 671 -9.98 35.42 5.10
N HIS A 672 -10.50 35.20 3.88
CA HIS A 672 -11.05 36.25 3.03
C HIS A 672 -12.40 36.75 3.55
N TYR A 673 -13.39 35.86 3.67
CA TYR A 673 -14.74 36.19 4.09
C TYR A 673 -15.22 35.24 5.19
N GLY A 674 -15.62 35.81 6.33
CA GLY A 674 -16.18 35.08 7.48
C GLY A 674 -17.64 35.44 7.73
N TYR A 675 -18.24 34.77 8.71
CA TYR A 675 -19.58 35.10 9.18
C TYR A 675 -19.62 36.50 9.82
N GLN A 676 -20.45 37.38 9.27
CA GLN A 676 -20.44 38.80 9.64
C GLN A 676 -21.08 39.07 11.01
N LYS A 677 -22.17 38.35 11.33
CA LYS A 677 -22.88 38.50 12.63
C LYS A 677 -22.14 37.76 13.75
N ALA A 678 -21.75 36.50 13.55
CA ALA A 678 -20.93 35.77 14.53
C ALA A 678 -19.50 36.30 14.69
N LYS A 679 -18.97 37.03 13.70
CA LYS A 679 -17.57 37.50 13.64
C LYS A 679 -16.58 36.33 13.78
N ARG A 680 -16.75 35.32 12.92
CA ARG A 680 -15.94 34.10 12.91
C ARG A 680 -15.63 33.67 11.48
N TYR A 681 -14.40 33.22 11.29
CA TYR A 681 -13.92 32.53 10.10
C TYR A 681 -14.04 31.01 10.28
N TYR A 682 -13.53 30.24 9.32
CA TYR A 682 -13.56 28.78 9.36
C TYR A 682 -13.04 28.20 10.69
N ASN A 683 -13.71 27.14 11.15
CA ASN A 683 -13.38 26.38 12.36
C ASN A 683 -13.32 27.26 13.64
N ASN A 684 -14.28 28.17 13.81
CA ASN A 684 -14.40 29.11 14.93
C ASN A 684 -13.21 30.08 15.11
N THR A 685 -12.43 30.32 14.07
CA THR A 685 -11.28 31.23 14.10
C THR A 685 -11.76 32.68 14.25
N THR A 686 -11.18 33.45 15.18
CA THR A 686 -11.51 34.88 15.38
C THR A 686 -10.68 35.81 14.49
N GLN A 687 -10.98 37.11 14.47
CA GLN A 687 -10.18 38.10 13.77
C GLN A 687 -8.75 38.21 14.34
N ASP A 688 -8.62 38.13 15.67
CA ASP A 688 -7.34 38.27 16.38
C ASP A 688 -6.45 37.03 16.13
N ASP A 689 -7.05 35.83 16.00
CA ASP A 689 -6.33 34.60 15.64
C ASP A 689 -5.64 34.69 14.26
N LEU A 690 -6.12 35.55 13.35
CA LEU A 690 -5.54 35.72 12.01
C LEU A 690 -4.22 36.49 12.00
N GLU A 691 -3.87 37.18 13.09
CA GLU A 691 -2.54 37.76 13.29
C GLU A 691 -1.45 36.67 13.30
N ASN A 692 -1.77 35.45 13.75
CA ASN A 692 -0.90 34.30 13.59
C ASN A 692 -0.98 33.78 12.14
N PRO A 693 0.11 33.81 11.33
CA PRO A 693 0.08 33.32 9.95
C PRO A 693 -0.21 31.81 9.82
N GLU A 694 -0.08 31.02 10.88
CA GLU A 694 -0.30 29.57 10.86
C GLU A 694 -1.79 29.16 10.88
N LYS A 695 -2.73 30.09 11.12
CA LYS A 695 -4.17 29.79 11.19
C LYS A 695 -4.84 29.88 9.81
N ILE A 696 -5.35 28.76 9.28
CA ILE A 696 -6.24 28.69 8.09
C ILE A 696 -5.80 29.47 6.83
N GLY A 697 -4.50 29.77 6.66
CA GLY A 697 -3.95 30.41 5.47
C GLY A 697 -3.79 29.46 4.26
N ILE A 698 -3.86 30.01 3.04
CA ILE A 698 -3.77 29.29 1.75
C ILE A 698 -2.47 28.49 1.59
N ASP A 699 -1.39 28.86 2.29
CA ASP A 699 -0.16 28.10 2.36
C ASP A 699 -0.36 26.62 2.75
N ALA A 700 -1.36 26.31 3.59
CA ALA A 700 -1.73 24.94 3.94
C ALA A 700 -2.16 24.11 2.73
N TRP A 701 -2.89 24.73 1.80
CA TRP A 701 -3.39 24.06 0.61
C TRP A 701 -2.22 23.71 -0.30
N VAL A 702 -1.28 24.65 -0.48
CA VAL A 702 -0.05 24.45 -1.25
C VAL A 702 0.82 23.35 -0.64
N GLU A 703 0.94 23.31 0.69
CA GLU A 703 1.67 22.25 1.41
C GLU A 703 1.08 20.85 1.24
N LYS A 704 -0.21 20.75 0.90
CA LYS A 704 -0.90 19.50 0.60
C LYS A 704 -0.96 19.16 -0.90
N GLY A 705 -0.38 20.01 -1.76
CA GLY A 705 -0.30 19.79 -3.21
C GLY A 705 -1.14 20.75 -4.05
N GLY A 706 -1.84 21.71 -3.43
CA GLY A 706 -2.74 22.64 -4.10
C GLY A 706 -4.16 22.10 -4.27
N ILE A 707 -4.89 22.69 -5.21
CA ILE A 707 -6.25 22.31 -5.59
C ILE A 707 -6.13 21.52 -6.89
N VAL A 708 -6.06 20.20 -6.76
CA VAL A 708 -5.76 19.28 -7.87
C VAL A 708 -6.77 18.14 -7.86
N GLY A 709 -7.46 17.88 -8.99
CA GLY A 709 -8.55 16.91 -9.04
C GLY A 709 -9.30 16.90 -10.37
N ARG A 710 -10.53 16.39 -10.37
CA ARG A 710 -11.42 16.40 -11.55
C ARG A 710 -12.14 17.74 -11.62
N GLY A 711 -11.82 18.53 -12.65
CA GLY A 711 -12.54 19.75 -12.98
C GLY A 711 -13.75 19.47 -13.87
N VAL A 712 -14.83 20.21 -13.64
CA VAL A 712 -16.11 20.08 -14.36
C VAL A 712 -16.57 21.48 -14.79
N LEU A 713 -16.76 21.72 -16.09
CA LEU A 713 -17.21 23.01 -16.63
C LEU A 713 -18.71 22.98 -17.00
N LEU A 714 -19.51 23.78 -16.29
CA LEU A 714 -20.88 24.13 -16.69
C LEU A 714 -20.87 25.43 -17.51
N ASP A 715 -21.15 25.33 -18.81
CA ASP A 715 -21.10 26.47 -19.73
C ASP A 715 -22.48 27.10 -19.92
N TYR A 716 -22.88 27.91 -18.93
CA TYR A 716 -24.17 28.58 -18.91
C TYR A 716 -24.30 29.65 -20.01
N ALA A 717 -23.21 30.34 -20.34
CA ALA A 717 -23.20 31.33 -21.41
C ALA A 717 -23.53 30.71 -22.79
N SER A 718 -22.89 29.57 -23.12
CA SER A 718 -23.20 28.85 -24.37
C SER A 718 -24.59 28.21 -24.35
N PHE A 719 -25.06 27.74 -23.19
CA PHE A 719 -26.44 27.27 -23.02
C PHE A 719 -27.47 28.39 -23.31
N CYS A 720 -27.28 29.59 -22.76
CA CYS A 720 -28.15 30.73 -23.03
C CYS A 720 -28.20 31.08 -24.52
N ALA A 721 -27.05 31.03 -25.20
CA ALA A 721 -26.98 31.24 -26.64
C ALA A 721 -27.74 30.17 -27.45
N ARG A 722 -27.68 28.89 -27.05
CA ARG A 722 -28.43 27.80 -27.71
C ARG A 722 -29.95 27.90 -27.49
N HIS A 723 -30.39 28.34 -26.31
CA HIS A 723 -31.82 28.46 -25.95
C HIS A 723 -32.43 29.85 -26.19
N ALA A 724 -31.65 30.77 -26.78
CA ALA A 724 -32.05 32.17 -26.98
C ALA A 724 -32.49 32.89 -25.68
N LEU A 725 -31.89 32.53 -24.55
CA LEU A 725 -32.09 33.20 -23.27
C LEU A 725 -31.27 34.50 -23.22
N PRO A 726 -31.80 35.59 -22.62
CA PRO A 726 -31.05 36.83 -22.47
C PRO A 726 -29.88 36.64 -21.50
N LEU A 727 -28.66 37.01 -21.94
CA LEU A 727 -27.44 36.95 -21.14
C LEU A 727 -26.79 38.34 -21.10
N ASP A 728 -26.73 38.93 -19.90
CA ASP A 728 -25.89 40.10 -19.63
C ASP A 728 -25.15 39.92 -18.30
N ALA A 729 -23.86 39.61 -18.40
CA ALA A 729 -22.98 39.36 -17.26
C ALA A 729 -22.77 40.60 -16.35
N PHE A 730 -23.16 41.80 -16.80
CA PHE A 730 -23.05 43.06 -16.08
C PHE A 730 -24.37 43.49 -15.41
N THR A 731 -25.38 42.61 -15.35
CA THR A 731 -26.64 42.84 -14.65
C THR A 731 -26.77 41.95 -13.43
N SER A 732 -27.49 42.41 -12.41
CA SER A 732 -27.77 41.63 -11.20
C SER A 732 -28.87 40.59 -11.47
N SER A 733 -28.46 39.48 -12.10
CA SER A 733 -29.32 38.39 -12.58
C SER A 733 -28.86 37.05 -11.98
N ASP A 734 -29.75 36.06 -11.98
CA ASP A 734 -29.55 34.76 -11.31
C ASP A 734 -29.24 33.62 -12.30
N ILE A 735 -28.16 32.89 -12.05
CA ILE A 735 -27.96 31.54 -12.60
C ILE A 735 -28.64 30.55 -11.63
N THR A 736 -29.84 30.09 -12.00
CA THR A 736 -30.65 29.22 -11.14
C THR A 736 -30.12 27.78 -11.10
N LEU A 737 -30.41 27.07 -10.02
CA LEU A 737 -30.09 25.64 -9.85
C LEU A 737 -30.75 24.78 -10.93
N GLU A 738 -31.94 25.17 -11.40
CA GLU A 738 -32.61 24.48 -12.49
C GLU A 738 -31.80 24.61 -13.79
N HIS A 739 -31.35 25.81 -14.14
CA HIS A 739 -30.47 26.01 -15.30
C HIS A 739 -29.15 25.26 -15.14
N LEU A 740 -28.49 25.28 -13.98
CA LEU A 740 -27.25 24.53 -13.77
C LEU A 740 -27.45 23.01 -13.96
N LYS A 741 -28.58 22.46 -13.53
CA LYS A 741 -28.94 21.05 -13.77
C LYS A 741 -29.27 20.75 -15.22
N GLN A 742 -29.95 21.65 -15.93
CA GLN A 742 -30.22 21.53 -17.37
C GLN A 742 -28.93 21.58 -18.19
N VAL A 743 -28.01 22.50 -17.87
CA VAL A 743 -26.66 22.61 -18.47
C VAL A 743 -25.89 21.30 -18.27
N ALA A 744 -25.82 20.79 -17.04
CA ALA A 744 -25.14 19.52 -16.74
C ALA A 744 -25.75 18.34 -17.50
N ALA A 745 -27.09 18.29 -17.64
CA ALA A 745 -27.78 17.25 -18.40
C ALA A 745 -27.48 17.30 -19.91
N GLU A 746 -27.47 18.49 -20.52
CA GLU A 746 -27.09 18.66 -21.93
C GLU A 746 -25.63 18.30 -22.20
N GLN A 747 -24.75 18.69 -21.29
CA GLN A 747 -23.32 18.39 -21.34
C GLN A 747 -23.01 16.92 -20.99
N ASN A 748 -24.02 16.13 -20.62
CA ASN A 748 -23.93 14.74 -20.16
C ASN A 748 -22.91 14.57 -19.00
N VAL A 749 -22.92 15.52 -18.07
CA VAL A 749 -22.05 15.58 -16.90
C VAL A 749 -22.66 14.82 -15.73
N THR A 750 -21.92 13.86 -15.20
CA THR A 750 -22.21 13.23 -13.90
C THR A 750 -21.17 13.69 -12.88
N PHE A 751 -21.65 14.28 -11.78
CA PHE A 751 -20.82 14.77 -10.69
C PHE A 751 -20.36 13.63 -9.77
N GLN A 752 -19.21 13.83 -9.13
CA GLN A 752 -18.56 12.90 -8.21
C GLN A 752 -18.04 13.65 -6.98
N SER A 753 -17.96 12.98 -5.83
CA SER A 753 -17.37 13.57 -4.64
C SER A 753 -15.89 13.89 -4.87
N GLY A 754 -15.48 15.11 -4.54
CA GLY A 754 -14.15 15.65 -4.84
C GLY A 754 -14.06 16.36 -6.19
N ASP A 755 -15.13 16.47 -6.97
CA ASP A 755 -15.16 17.34 -8.16
C ASP A 755 -14.91 18.81 -7.78
N ILE A 756 -14.29 19.52 -8.71
CA ILE A 756 -14.09 20.97 -8.67
C ILE A 756 -14.99 21.57 -9.75
N LEU A 757 -15.97 22.38 -9.34
CA LEU A 757 -17.00 22.93 -10.22
C LEU A 757 -16.56 24.28 -10.80
N LEU A 758 -16.63 24.46 -12.11
CA LEU A 758 -16.37 25.72 -12.79
C LEU A 758 -17.64 26.13 -13.55
N ILE A 759 -18.07 27.38 -13.40
CA ILE A 759 -19.27 27.92 -14.08
C ILE A 759 -18.87 29.10 -14.95
N ARG A 760 -19.22 29.06 -16.24
CA ARG A 760 -18.98 30.16 -17.19
C ARG A 760 -20.27 30.97 -17.40
N SER A 761 -20.29 32.19 -16.86
CA SER A 761 -21.35 33.19 -17.02
C SER A 761 -21.20 34.07 -18.26
N GLY A 762 -19.99 34.13 -18.84
CA GLY A 762 -19.64 34.97 -19.99
C GLY A 762 -19.07 36.34 -19.61
N PHE A 763 -18.64 36.53 -18.36
CA PHE A 763 -18.13 37.81 -17.88
C PHE A 763 -16.80 38.20 -18.53
N THR A 764 -15.82 37.29 -18.57
CA THR A 764 -14.49 37.58 -19.15
C THR A 764 -14.58 37.91 -20.63
N ALA A 765 -15.36 37.15 -21.42
CA ALA A 765 -15.69 37.50 -22.81
C ALA A 765 -16.34 38.90 -22.92
N GLY A 766 -17.36 39.15 -22.11
CA GLY A 766 -18.08 40.42 -22.10
C GLY A 766 -17.23 41.62 -21.67
N TYR A 767 -16.20 41.42 -20.85
CA TYR A 767 -15.26 42.46 -20.41
C TYR A 767 -14.17 42.70 -21.47
N ASN A 768 -13.56 41.62 -21.99
CA ASN A 768 -12.54 41.67 -23.03
C ASN A 768 -13.06 42.31 -24.33
N ALA A 769 -14.37 42.24 -24.60
CA ALA A 769 -15.02 42.88 -25.74
C ALA A 769 -15.31 44.39 -25.57
N LYS A 770 -15.16 44.97 -24.36
CA LYS A 770 -15.37 46.40 -24.09
C LYS A 770 -14.08 47.20 -24.33
N ASP A 771 -14.24 48.43 -24.79
CA ASP A 771 -13.15 49.40 -24.86
C ASP A 771 -12.74 49.93 -23.47
N ASP A 772 -11.58 50.58 -23.39
CA ASP A 772 -11.02 51.14 -22.14
C ASP A 772 -12.00 52.07 -21.39
N ALA A 773 -12.88 52.78 -22.12
CA ALA A 773 -13.85 53.69 -21.55
C ALA A 773 -15.01 52.92 -20.89
N ALA A 774 -15.57 51.93 -21.57
CA ALA A 774 -16.61 51.06 -21.04
C ALA A 774 -16.09 50.13 -19.92
N GLN A 775 -14.84 49.67 -19.99
CA GLN A 775 -14.18 48.94 -18.89
C GLN A 775 -14.08 49.80 -17.62
N LYS A 776 -13.59 51.05 -17.74
CA LYS A 776 -13.57 52.01 -16.62
C LYS A 776 -14.97 52.33 -16.10
N ALA A 777 -15.96 52.44 -17.00
CA ALA A 777 -17.35 52.66 -16.61
C ALA A 777 -17.94 51.50 -15.80
N VAL A 778 -17.53 50.25 -16.06
CA VAL A 778 -17.94 49.06 -15.27
C VAL A 778 -17.44 49.13 -13.83
N ALA A 779 -16.19 49.56 -13.62
CA ALA A 779 -15.60 49.72 -12.29
C ALA A 779 -16.11 50.96 -11.53
N ALA A 780 -16.46 52.04 -12.26
CA ALA A 780 -17.00 53.27 -11.68
C ALA A 780 -18.50 53.21 -11.31
N ARG A 781 -19.14 52.03 -11.35
CA ARG A 781 -20.56 51.87 -11.00
C ARG A 781 -20.75 51.96 -9.49
N ALA A 782 -21.83 52.64 -9.08
CA ALA A 782 -22.21 52.75 -7.68
C ALA A 782 -22.70 51.43 -7.04
N SER A 783 -22.98 50.41 -7.88
CA SER A 783 -23.37 49.06 -7.48
C SER A 783 -22.56 48.03 -8.27
N PRO A 784 -22.03 46.96 -7.63
CA PRO A 784 -21.32 45.90 -8.31
C PRO A 784 -22.31 44.92 -8.96
N ASP A 785 -23.01 45.35 -10.01
CA ASP A 785 -24.03 44.53 -10.69
C ASP A 785 -23.37 43.47 -11.60
N PHE A 786 -23.48 42.20 -11.22
CA PHE A 786 -22.92 41.04 -11.92
C PHE A 786 -23.86 39.82 -11.86
N LEU A 787 -23.90 39.06 -12.95
CA LEU A 787 -24.56 37.76 -13.05
C LEU A 787 -23.77 36.71 -12.27
N GLY A 788 -24.44 35.90 -11.46
CA GLY A 788 -23.80 34.83 -10.70
C GLY A 788 -24.79 33.80 -10.18
N VAL A 789 -24.30 32.80 -9.44
CA VAL A 789 -25.14 31.72 -8.90
C VAL A 789 -26.17 32.27 -7.90
N GLU A 790 -27.41 31.76 -7.96
CA GLU A 790 -28.46 32.17 -7.03
C GLU A 790 -28.13 31.76 -5.57
N PRO A 791 -28.25 32.67 -4.59
CA PRO A 791 -27.96 32.36 -3.19
C PRO A 791 -29.20 31.79 -2.49
N THR A 792 -29.48 30.50 -2.73
CA THR A 792 -30.65 29.79 -2.17
C THR A 792 -30.26 28.56 -1.35
N LYS A 793 -31.18 28.11 -0.47
CA LYS A 793 -31.00 26.90 0.36
C LYS A 793 -30.80 25.65 -0.49
N ASP A 794 -31.42 25.58 -1.65
CA ASP A 794 -31.34 24.42 -2.54
C ASP A 794 -30.02 24.40 -3.33
N VAL A 795 -29.44 25.55 -3.69
CA VAL A 795 -28.07 25.64 -4.23
C VAL A 795 -27.05 25.19 -3.17
N LEU A 796 -27.16 25.70 -1.94
CA LEU A 796 -26.29 25.27 -0.83
C LEU A 796 -26.39 23.76 -0.60
N ARG A 797 -27.61 23.22 -0.51
CA ARG A 797 -27.85 21.78 -0.38
C ARG A 797 -27.18 21.02 -1.52
N TRP A 798 -27.39 21.45 -2.77
CA TRP A 798 -26.80 20.80 -3.95
C TRP A 798 -25.28 20.81 -3.93
N ILE A 799 -24.63 21.94 -3.62
CA ILE A 799 -23.16 22.03 -3.54
C ILE A 799 -22.60 21.09 -2.45
N TRP A 800 -23.26 21.06 -1.30
CA TRP A 800 -22.87 20.23 -0.17
C TRP A 800 -23.03 18.72 -0.46
N GLU A 801 -24.24 18.30 -0.85
CA GLU A 801 -24.62 16.90 -1.07
C GLU A 801 -23.95 16.28 -2.30
N THR A 802 -23.63 17.08 -3.33
CA THR A 802 -22.86 16.61 -4.50
C THR A 802 -21.41 16.28 -4.13
N GLY A 803 -20.90 16.83 -3.02
CA GLY A 803 -19.55 16.53 -2.56
C GLY A 803 -18.44 17.35 -3.23
N PHE A 804 -18.72 18.59 -3.69
CA PHE A 804 -17.67 19.41 -4.31
C PHE A 804 -16.55 19.75 -3.32
N ALA A 805 -15.32 19.77 -3.84
CA ALA A 805 -14.10 20.16 -3.12
C ALA A 805 -13.81 21.66 -3.20
N ALA A 806 -14.15 22.30 -4.32
CA ALA A 806 -14.05 23.75 -4.56
C ALA A 806 -15.04 24.16 -5.67
N VAL A 807 -15.40 25.45 -5.73
CA VAL A 807 -16.22 26.04 -6.80
C VAL A 807 -15.52 27.27 -7.39
N ALA A 808 -15.67 27.52 -8.68
CA ALA A 808 -15.10 28.69 -9.34
C ALA A 808 -16.01 29.25 -10.45
N GLY A 809 -15.82 30.53 -10.78
CA GLY A 809 -16.49 31.20 -11.89
C GLY A 809 -15.62 32.25 -12.59
N ASP A 810 -16.10 32.74 -13.73
CA ASP A 810 -15.47 33.79 -14.55
C ASP A 810 -15.91 35.22 -14.16
N ALA A 811 -16.93 35.36 -13.29
CA ALA A 811 -17.40 36.64 -12.78
C ALA A 811 -16.55 37.17 -11.58
N PRO A 812 -16.63 38.47 -11.24
CA PRO A 812 -15.98 39.07 -10.05
C PRO A 812 -16.66 38.75 -8.71
N SER A 813 -17.68 37.89 -8.74
CA SER A 813 -18.39 37.33 -7.59
C SER A 813 -18.92 35.96 -8.04
N PHE A 814 -18.69 34.89 -7.28
CA PHE A 814 -19.24 33.57 -7.63
C PHE A 814 -20.78 33.53 -7.56
N GLU A 815 -21.35 34.13 -6.52
CA GLU A 815 -22.79 34.37 -6.40
C GLU A 815 -23.21 35.67 -7.11
N ARG A 816 -24.51 35.88 -7.36
CA ARG A 816 -25.00 37.15 -7.91
C ARG A 816 -24.44 38.37 -7.15
N ALA A 817 -24.28 39.50 -7.83
CA ALA A 817 -23.97 40.76 -7.14
C ALA A 817 -24.80 41.94 -7.72
N PRO A 818 -25.15 42.96 -6.92
CA PRO A 818 -25.19 42.93 -5.46
C PRO A 818 -26.19 41.89 -4.95
N ILE A 819 -26.00 41.48 -3.70
CA ILE A 819 -26.88 40.52 -3.01
C ILE A 819 -27.98 41.34 -2.30
N ALA A 820 -28.86 41.94 -3.10
CA ALA A 820 -29.92 42.85 -2.67
C ALA A 820 -31.31 42.31 -3.04
N GLY A 821 -32.35 42.74 -2.30
CA GLY A 821 -33.74 42.34 -2.55
C GLY A 821 -34.16 41.11 -1.72
N PRO A 822 -35.01 40.21 -2.26
CA PRO A 822 -35.61 39.10 -1.49
C PRO A 822 -34.62 38.13 -0.83
N HIS A 823 -33.37 38.09 -1.27
CA HIS A 823 -32.33 37.20 -0.72
C HIS A 823 -31.74 37.69 0.61
N THR A 824 -31.79 39.00 0.89
CA THR A 824 -31.27 39.64 2.11
C THR A 824 -32.35 40.35 2.94
N ALA A 825 -33.58 40.43 2.42
CA ALA A 825 -34.72 41.01 3.14
C ALA A 825 -35.36 40.03 4.14
N VAL A 826 -35.71 40.54 5.32
CA VAL A 826 -36.50 39.81 6.34
C VAL A 826 -37.88 39.47 5.77
N GLY A 827 -38.30 38.21 5.91
CA GLY A 827 -39.51 37.67 5.30
C GLY A 827 -39.35 37.26 3.83
N GLY A 828 -38.13 37.30 3.28
CA GLY A 828 -37.79 36.91 1.92
C GLY A 828 -37.52 35.41 1.74
N VAL A 829 -36.47 35.06 1.00
CA VAL A 829 -36.12 33.66 0.62
C VAL A 829 -35.81 32.78 1.85
N TRP A 830 -35.36 33.37 2.95
CA TRP A 830 -34.95 32.67 4.18
C TRP A 830 -36.02 32.69 5.30
N LYS A 831 -37.26 33.08 4.98
CA LYS A 831 -38.32 33.30 5.97
C LYS A 831 -38.56 32.12 6.91
N GLY A 832 -38.31 32.32 8.20
CA GLY A 832 -38.55 31.32 9.25
C GLY A 832 -37.42 30.30 9.43
N GLU A 833 -36.30 30.45 8.72
CA GLU A 833 -35.09 29.69 8.98
C GLU A 833 -34.33 30.31 10.17
N ALA A 834 -33.68 29.49 11.01
CA ALA A 834 -33.03 29.95 12.25
C ALA A 834 -31.85 30.94 12.01
N TRP A 835 -31.41 31.09 10.76
CA TRP A 835 -30.31 31.96 10.33
C TRP A 835 -30.74 33.19 9.52
N GLU A 836 -32.05 33.42 9.36
CA GLU A 836 -32.61 34.55 8.60
C GLU A 836 -31.99 35.92 9.00
N GLU A 837 -31.58 36.08 10.26
CA GLU A 837 -30.91 37.29 10.74
C GLU A 837 -29.39 37.35 10.53
N GLU A 838 -28.71 36.21 10.38
CA GLU A 838 -27.26 36.18 10.08
C GLU A 838 -27.01 36.41 8.58
N MET A 839 -27.98 36.04 7.75
CA MET A 839 -27.95 36.18 6.30
C MET A 839 -28.22 37.61 5.77
N GLN A 840 -28.40 38.61 6.63
CA GLN A 840 -28.77 39.99 6.22
C GLN A 840 -27.57 40.85 5.78
N SER A 841 -26.34 40.40 6.01
CA SER A 841 -25.10 41.17 5.78
C SER A 841 -24.54 41.11 4.36
N GLY A 842 -25.12 40.32 3.47
CA GLY A 842 -24.54 39.97 2.16
C GLY A 842 -23.50 38.84 2.24
N GLY A 843 -23.05 38.38 1.06
CA GLY A 843 -22.09 37.28 0.88
C GLY A 843 -22.65 35.93 1.34
N LEU A 844 -23.78 35.47 0.80
CA LEU A 844 -24.50 34.32 1.33
C LEU A 844 -23.79 33.00 1.04
N LEU A 845 -23.43 32.76 -0.22
CA LEU A 845 -22.59 31.62 -0.56
C LEU A 845 -21.18 31.82 0.02
N HIS A 846 -20.62 33.04 0.00
CA HIS A 846 -19.32 33.31 0.62
C HIS A 846 -19.23 32.91 2.11
N GLN A 847 -20.21 33.27 2.93
CA GLN A 847 -20.22 32.91 4.36
C GLN A 847 -20.29 31.40 4.58
N TRP A 848 -21.16 30.68 3.86
CA TRP A 848 -21.33 29.24 4.03
C TRP A 848 -20.17 28.43 3.46
N LEU A 849 -19.73 28.75 2.23
CA LEU A 849 -18.66 28.01 1.56
C LEU A 849 -17.32 28.24 2.29
N LEU A 850 -16.84 29.48 2.38
CA LEU A 850 -15.55 29.78 3.01
C LEU A 850 -15.60 29.63 4.53
N GLY A 851 -16.50 30.34 5.20
CA GLY A 851 -16.60 30.38 6.66
C GLY A 851 -17.22 29.13 7.27
N GLY A 852 -18.28 28.60 6.66
CA GLY A 852 -19.03 27.45 7.20
C GLY A 852 -18.35 26.10 6.94
N TRP A 853 -17.91 25.87 5.71
CA TRP A 853 -17.49 24.54 5.23
C TRP A 853 -16.01 24.42 4.91
N GLY A 854 -15.29 25.54 4.77
CA GLY A 854 -13.93 25.54 4.27
C GLY A 854 -13.88 25.05 2.81
N LEU A 855 -14.82 25.50 1.98
CA LEU A 855 -14.89 25.22 0.56
C LEU A 855 -14.35 26.44 -0.22
N PRO A 856 -13.22 26.34 -0.93
CA PRO A 856 -12.64 27.46 -1.66
C PRO A 856 -13.54 27.97 -2.79
N ILE A 857 -13.56 29.30 -2.94
CA ILE A 857 -14.25 30.00 -4.04
C ILE A 857 -13.18 30.55 -4.99
N GLY A 858 -13.36 30.30 -6.28
CA GLY A 858 -12.56 30.86 -7.36
C GLY A 858 -13.31 31.90 -8.16
N GLU A 859 -12.68 33.02 -8.47
CA GLU A 859 -13.33 34.15 -9.16
C GLU A 859 -12.49 34.65 -10.32
N MET A 860 -13.16 35.26 -11.32
CA MET A 860 -12.54 35.80 -12.53
C MET A 860 -11.64 34.80 -13.30
N PHE A 861 -11.93 33.50 -13.28
CA PHE A 861 -11.21 32.51 -14.09
C PHE A 861 -11.47 32.73 -15.59
N ASP A 862 -10.44 32.60 -16.42
CA ASP A 862 -10.59 32.64 -17.88
C ASP A 862 -11.03 31.26 -18.41
N LEU A 863 -12.34 31.12 -18.59
CA LEU A 863 -12.98 29.87 -19.03
C LEU A 863 -13.24 29.82 -20.55
N GLU A 864 -12.81 30.83 -21.31
CA GLU A 864 -13.14 30.96 -22.74
C GLU A 864 -12.45 29.86 -23.58
N ALA A 865 -11.13 29.75 -23.46
CA ALA A 865 -10.36 28.72 -24.15
C ALA A 865 -10.72 27.29 -23.66
N LEU A 866 -11.20 27.18 -22.42
CA LEU A 866 -11.64 25.91 -21.83
C LEU A 866 -12.97 25.46 -22.44
N SER A 867 -13.96 26.36 -22.53
CA SER A 867 -15.25 26.11 -23.19
C SER A 867 -15.05 25.61 -24.62
N VAL A 868 -14.24 26.30 -25.42
CA VAL A 868 -13.90 25.88 -26.80
C VAL A 868 -13.28 24.49 -26.83
N LYS A 869 -12.33 24.19 -25.94
CA LYS A 869 -11.68 22.87 -25.86
C LYS A 869 -12.66 21.75 -25.43
N CYS A 870 -13.58 22.04 -24.51
CA CYS A 870 -14.63 21.12 -24.10
C CYS A 870 -15.60 20.79 -25.24
N GLU A 871 -16.04 21.79 -26.00
CA GLU A 871 -16.92 21.63 -27.17
C GLU A 871 -16.21 20.84 -28.29
N GLU A 872 -14.96 21.18 -28.63
CA GLU A 872 -14.13 20.46 -29.61
C GLU A 872 -13.97 18.96 -29.30
N LEU A 873 -13.86 18.60 -28.02
CA LEU A 873 -13.68 17.23 -27.55
C LEU A 873 -15.01 16.52 -27.21
N GLY A 874 -16.14 17.23 -27.23
CA GLY A 874 -17.42 16.73 -26.73
C GLY A 874 -17.37 16.30 -25.26
N ARG A 875 -16.49 16.92 -24.44
CA ARG A 875 -16.22 16.51 -23.06
C ARG A 875 -16.02 17.71 -22.13
N TRP A 876 -16.87 17.79 -21.11
CA TRP A 876 -16.95 18.89 -20.14
C TRP A 876 -16.22 18.62 -18.81
N THR A 877 -15.35 17.61 -18.80
CA THR A 877 -14.56 17.18 -17.64
C THR A 877 -13.10 17.01 -18.01
N PHE A 878 -12.21 17.37 -17.09
CA PHE A 878 -10.77 17.47 -17.30
C PHE A 878 -10.02 17.32 -15.97
N PHE A 879 -8.71 17.07 -16.03
CA PHE A 879 -7.87 17.13 -14.84
C PHE A 879 -7.49 18.58 -14.57
N LEU A 880 -7.92 19.13 -13.44
CA LEU A 880 -7.53 20.46 -13.00
C LEU A 880 -6.31 20.36 -12.08
N SER A 881 -5.30 21.19 -12.35
CA SER A 881 -4.16 21.39 -11.47
C SER A 881 -4.01 22.88 -11.18
N SER A 882 -4.21 23.30 -9.93
CA SER A 882 -4.05 24.68 -9.48
C SER A 882 -3.18 24.73 -8.22
N VAL A 883 -2.13 25.55 -8.25
CA VAL A 883 -1.18 25.68 -7.13
C VAL A 883 -1.02 27.17 -6.79
N PRO A 884 -1.74 27.67 -5.77
CA PRO A 884 -1.61 29.03 -5.27
C PRO A 884 -0.18 29.43 -4.88
N LEU A 885 0.06 30.74 -4.77
CA LEU A 885 1.30 31.28 -4.22
C LEU A 885 1.45 30.84 -2.75
N ARG A 886 2.62 30.29 -2.40
CA ARG A 886 2.92 29.86 -1.02
C ARG A 886 3.29 31.05 -0.12
N VAL A 887 2.32 31.92 0.13
CA VAL A 887 2.42 33.04 1.07
C VAL A 887 1.93 32.57 2.45
N PRO A 888 2.79 32.52 3.48
CA PRO A 888 2.38 32.12 4.84
C PRO A 888 1.26 33.02 5.37
N GLY A 889 0.14 32.43 5.81
CA GLY A 889 -1.04 33.18 6.25
C GLY A 889 -1.79 33.90 5.12
N GLY A 890 -1.57 33.50 3.86
CA GLY A 890 -2.16 34.12 2.67
C GLY A 890 -3.69 34.12 2.71
N VAL A 891 -4.29 35.28 2.40
CA VAL A 891 -5.74 35.51 2.44
C VAL A 891 -6.44 35.04 1.16
N ALA A 892 -5.83 35.32 0.02
CA ALA A 892 -6.26 34.95 -1.32
C ALA A 892 -5.00 34.82 -2.21
N SER A 893 -5.12 34.25 -3.40
CA SER A 893 -3.99 34.09 -4.32
C SER A 893 -4.46 33.93 -5.77
N PRO A 894 -3.67 34.39 -6.76
CA PRO A 894 -3.78 33.88 -8.13
C PRO A 894 -3.75 32.35 -8.17
N PRO A 895 -4.53 31.70 -9.04
CA PRO A 895 -4.74 30.27 -8.97
C PRO A 895 -3.61 29.43 -9.60
N ASN A 896 -2.87 29.95 -10.59
CA ASN A 896 -1.94 29.17 -11.43
C ASN A 896 -2.61 27.85 -11.89
N ALA A 897 -3.81 27.97 -12.45
CA ALA A 897 -4.71 26.87 -12.78
C ALA A 897 -4.55 26.44 -14.24
N VAL A 898 -4.37 25.14 -14.45
CA VAL A 898 -4.31 24.52 -15.77
C VAL A 898 -5.27 23.35 -15.83
N ALA A 899 -6.18 23.38 -16.81
CA ALA A 899 -6.97 22.24 -17.22
C ALA A 899 -6.18 21.36 -18.20
N ILE A 900 -6.21 20.04 -17.99
CA ILE A 900 -5.48 19.03 -18.76
C ILE A 900 -6.45 17.95 -19.24
N PHE A 901 -6.42 17.67 -20.56
CA PHE A 901 -7.33 16.74 -21.23
C PHE A 901 -6.65 15.44 -21.69
#